data_AF-A0A536CG47-F1
#
_entry.id   AF-A0A536CG47-F1
#
_cell.length_a   1.000
_cell.length_b   1.000
_cell.length_c   1.000
_cell.angle_alpha   90.00
_cell.angle_beta   90.00
_cell.angle_gamma   90.00
#
_symmetry.space_group_name_H-M   'P 1'
#
loop_
_entity.id
_entity.type
_entity.pdbx_description
1 polymer ?
#
loop_
_entity_poly.entity_id
_entity_poly.type
_entity_poly.pdbx_seq_one_letter_code
_entity_poly.pdbx_strand_id
1 'polypeptide(L)'
;MPTWGADLSGIDFEDIYYYLKASDSSKKDWNDVPAYVKSTFDKLGIPEAEQKYLSGVGAQYDCLHEDTLVHTSDGLKPIKAVESGDIIFSYDESIEEIRPARVEARVPKGPKQVFEVKVGTRRVRVTENHPFLALVDARKPGRVRRRYRRDWRYLSDLKVGDLVAVARRTPDVGLSQVVKAPELKPHHARKPVFFPSATNADFMWWSGVYIGDGYLHDSGPGKKNVEFAIPATQADLREEVTTVTKRLFNADAIAVDEWRLRIYSEPLAAFVEENGLGGGALEKRVPQWIAAASEPERLAFLGGYVDADGMVRGTGRSKDMSLTSGNALLLEDARRVAATCGIRTSSIHTFKSRHPHQRDRFITGYRLQFSGDFDRVSCRSLRRRERMDKRQWIHNDTAVGGTTIRSHTNEFLGYARIQSITPVGIAETYDITVDGPHNFVAEGLIVHNSESVYHNIRKDLEKLGVIFMDTDTALKEHEDIVKQYFGTVIPANDNKLAALNTAVWSGGSFVWVPPGVEVTMPLQAYFRINSENAGQFERTLIIAEPGSKVHYVEGCTAPVFTTNTLHSAVVEIIVKEGADVRYTTIQNWSHNVYNLVTKRAVVQKGGRMSWIDANLGSKVTMKYPSVYLTGEGAHGEVLSVAFAGDDQHQDAGA
;
A
#
# COMPACT_ATOMS: atom_id res chain seq x y z
N MET A 1 -44.28 -21.35 -6.54
CA MET A 1 -43.78 -21.05 -5.18
C MET A 1 -44.61 -21.85 -4.20
N PRO A 2 -44.08 -22.29 -3.05
CA PRO A 2 -44.93 -22.84 -2.00
C PRO A 2 -46.08 -21.87 -1.72
N THR A 3 -47.30 -22.37 -1.53
CA THR A 3 -48.47 -21.55 -1.20
C THR A 3 -48.55 -21.23 0.31
N TRP A 4 -47.49 -21.56 1.05
CA TRP A 4 -47.33 -21.46 2.50
C TRP A 4 -45.97 -20.80 2.79
N GLY A 5 -45.87 -19.97 3.84
CA GLY A 5 -44.67 -19.17 4.17
C GLY A 5 -44.81 -17.68 3.83
N ALA A 6 -43.69 -16.95 3.82
CA ALA A 6 -43.66 -15.51 3.49
C ALA A 6 -44.13 -15.25 2.05
N ASP A 7 -44.77 -14.09 1.81
CA ASP A 7 -45.18 -13.70 0.46
C ASP A 7 -43.96 -13.33 -0.39
N LEU A 8 -43.70 -14.16 -1.41
CA LEU A 8 -42.59 -14.00 -2.35
C LEU A 8 -43.07 -13.47 -3.73
N SER A 9 -44.34 -13.04 -3.85
CA SER A 9 -44.89 -12.47 -5.09
C SER A 9 -44.19 -11.19 -5.55
N GLY A 10 -43.51 -10.50 -4.63
CA GLY A 10 -42.71 -9.30 -4.92
C GLY A 10 -41.31 -9.57 -5.50
N ILE A 11 -40.92 -10.84 -5.69
CA ILE A 11 -39.66 -11.20 -6.37
C ILE A 11 -39.94 -11.35 -7.87
N ASP A 12 -39.34 -10.49 -8.68
CA ASP A 12 -39.28 -10.68 -10.13
C ASP A 12 -38.05 -11.53 -10.49
N PHE A 13 -38.27 -12.80 -10.78
CA PHE A 13 -37.20 -13.74 -11.13
C PHE A 13 -36.60 -13.46 -12.52
N GLU A 14 -37.34 -12.83 -13.43
CA GLU A 14 -36.85 -12.51 -14.79
C GLU A 14 -35.92 -11.28 -14.78
N ASP A 15 -35.98 -10.45 -13.74
CA ASP A 15 -35.13 -9.26 -13.55
C ASP A 15 -33.87 -9.52 -12.70
N ILE A 16 -33.61 -10.79 -12.33
CA ILE A 16 -32.43 -11.20 -11.55
C ILE A 16 -31.32 -11.69 -12.49
N TYR A 17 -30.13 -11.11 -12.36
CA TYR A 17 -28.93 -11.66 -12.99
C TYR A 17 -28.47 -12.91 -12.21
N TYR A 18 -28.73 -14.09 -12.76
CA TYR A 18 -28.43 -15.39 -12.16
C TYR A 18 -26.96 -15.77 -12.13
N TYR A 19 -26.20 -15.22 -13.06
CA TYR A 19 -24.77 -15.47 -13.18
C TYR A 19 -24.07 -14.14 -13.39
N LEU A 20 -23.27 -13.78 -12.41
CA LEU A 20 -22.25 -12.75 -12.54
C LEU A 20 -20.92 -13.47 -12.56
N LYS A 21 -20.14 -13.26 -13.63
CA LYS A 21 -18.75 -13.72 -13.66
C LYS A 21 -18.07 -13.18 -12.41
N ALA A 22 -17.50 -14.07 -11.59
CA ALA A 22 -16.91 -13.71 -10.31
C ALA A 22 -16.05 -12.44 -10.44
N SER A 23 -16.50 -11.37 -9.80
CA SER A 23 -15.71 -10.16 -9.57
C SER A 23 -15.08 -10.31 -8.18
N ASP A 24 -13.75 -10.33 -8.14
CA ASP A 24 -12.86 -10.70 -7.01
C ASP A 24 -12.91 -9.76 -5.78
N SER A 25 -14.08 -9.32 -5.33
CA SER A 25 -14.17 -8.37 -4.20
C SER A 25 -15.01 -8.90 -3.04
N SER A 26 -14.39 -9.48 -2.00
CA SER A 26 -14.97 -9.54 -0.64
C SER A 26 -14.07 -8.76 0.33
N LYS A 27 -14.67 -8.04 1.29
CA LYS A 27 -13.95 -7.16 2.26
C LYS A 27 -13.55 -7.92 3.53
N LYS A 28 -12.45 -7.51 4.19
CA LYS A 28 -11.64 -8.32 5.13
C LYS A 28 -11.35 -7.73 6.53
N ASP A 29 -11.91 -6.58 6.97
CA ASP A 29 -11.50 -5.90 8.23
C ASP A 29 -12.63 -5.69 9.28
N TRP A 30 -12.36 -5.99 10.56
CA TRP A 30 -13.24 -5.77 11.73
C TRP A 30 -13.51 -4.28 12.01
N ASN A 31 -12.58 -3.39 11.66
CA ASN A 31 -12.76 -1.95 11.88
C ASN A 31 -13.85 -1.34 10.98
N ASP A 32 -14.06 -1.93 9.80
CA ASP A 32 -15.10 -1.58 8.83
C ASP A 32 -16.51 -2.10 9.21
N VAL A 33 -16.61 -2.90 10.28
CA VAL A 33 -17.89 -3.41 10.78
C VAL A 33 -18.66 -2.26 11.45
N PRO A 34 -19.89 -1.93 11.01
CA PRO A 34 -20.67 -0.83 11.57
C PRO A 34 -20.82 -0.94 13.09
N ALA A 35 -20.78 0.19 13.81
CA ALA A 35 -20.81 0.22 15.27
C ALA A 35 -22.00 -0.54 15.90
N TYR A 36 -23.16 -0.57 15.21
CA TYR A 36 -24.31 -1.34 15.70
C TYR A 36 -24.07 -2.85 15.65
N VAL A 37 -23.33 -3.35 14.66
CA VAL A 37 -22.94 -4.75 14.55
C VAL A 37 -21.97 -5.07 15.69
N LYS A 38 -20.93 -4.26 15.91
CA LYS A 38 -20.01 -4.42 17.07
C LYS A 38 -20.76 -4.49 18.40
N SER A 39 -21.70 -3.57 18.62
CA SER A 39 -22.55 -3.57 19.82
C SER A 39 -23.49 -4.78 19.94
N THR A 40 -23.81 -5.42 18.81
CA THR A 40 -24.62 -6.64 18.78
C THR A 40 -23.79 -7.86 19.14
N PHE A 41 -22.53 -7.93 18.70
CA PHE A 41 -21.58 -8.96 19.12
C PHE A 41 -21.33 -8.94 20.64
N ASP A 42 -21.15 -7.73 21.21
CA ASP A 42 -21.00 -7.55 22.66
C ASP A 42 -22.23 -8.06 23.45
N LYS A 43 -23.44 -7.86 22.90
CA LYS A 43 -24.70 -8.33 23.51
C LYS A 43 -24.95 -9.83 23.35
N LEU A 44 -24.41 -10.43 22.29
CA LEU A 44 -24.54 -11.87 22.00
C LEU A 44 -23.53 -12.73 22.80
N GLY A 45 -22.63 -12.12 23.58
CA GLY A 45 -21.74 -12.84 24.49
C GLY A 45 -20.63 -13.63 23.80
N ILE A 46 -20.25 -13.24 22.59
CA ILE A 46 -19.16 -13.88 21.83
C ILE A 46 -17.82 -13.54 22.53
N PRO A 47 -17.04 -14.55 23.00
CA PRO A 47 -15.86 -14.31 23.84
C PRO A 47 -14.81 -13.37 23.22
N GLU A 48 -14.17 -12.53 24.05
CA GLU A 48 -13.11 -11.57 23.64
C GLU A 48 -11.95 -12.24 22.87
N ALA A 49 -11.69 -13.54 23.11
CA ALA A 49 -10.71 -14.31 22.37
C ALA A 49 -11.11 -14.45 20.89
N GLU A 50 -12.39 -14.67 20.57
CA GLU A 50 -12.88 -14.78 19.19
C GLU A 50 -12.96 -13.42 18.49
N GLN A 51 -13.15 -12.32 19.24
CA GLN A 51 -13.13 -10.94 18.72
C GLN A 51 -11.79 -10.53 18.10
N LYS A 52 -10.66 -11.04 18.63
CA LYS A 52 -9.30 -10.73 18.17
C LYS A 52 -8.87 -11.49 16.91
N TYR A 53 -9.56 -12.57 16.55
CA TYR A 53 -9.19 -13.45 15.43
C TYR A 53 -10.17 -13.33 14.24
N LEU A 54 -11.01 -12.30 14.21
CA LEU A 54 -12.00 -12.05 13.15
C LEU A 54 -11.45 -11.17 12.00
N SER A 55 -10.57 -11.72 11.15
CA SER A 55 -10.29 -11.18 9.80
C SER A 55 -10.02 -12.32 8.79
N GLY A 56 -10.86 -12.37 7.74
CA GLY A 56 -11.23 -13.59 7.02
C GLY A 56 -10.36 -14.01 5.85
N VAL A 57 -10.37 -15.31 5.50
CA VAL A 57 -9.56 -15.91 4.44
C VAL A 57 -10.04 -15.53 3.03
N GLY A 58 -9.09 -15.06 2.22
CA GLY A 58 -9.11 -15.05 0.75
C GLY A 58 -7.69 -14.83 0.27
N ALA A 59 -7.02 -15.91 -0.15
CA ALA A 59 -5.63 -15.92 -0.57
C ALA A 59 -5.46 -15.28 -1.96
N GLN A 60 -5.00 -14.04 -1.99
CA GLN A 60 -4.45 -13.44 -3.20
C GLN A 60 -3.25 -12.59 -2.79
N TYR A 61 -2.09 -12.87 -3.39
CA TYR A 61 -0.82 -12.40 -2.88
C TYR A 61 -0.34 -11.14 -3.60
N ASP A 62 -0.38 -10.03 -2.88
CA ASP A 62 0.02 -8.70 -3.34
C ASP A 62 1.50 -8.47 -3.03
N CYS A 63 2.29 -8.07 -4.02
CA CYS A 63 3.74 -7.98 -3.85
C CYS A 63 4.36 -6.85 -4.69
N LEU A 64 5.45 -6.29 -4.18
CA LEU A 64 6.28 -5.32 -4.88
C LEU A 64 7.53 -6.02 -5.44
N HIS A 65 8.04 -5.53 -6.57
CA HIS A 65 9.33 -5.95 -7.12
C HIS A 65 10.46 -5.65 -6.13
N GLU A 66 11.47 -6.52 -6.06
CA GLU A 66 12.57 -6.47 -5.08
C GLU A 66 13.28 -5.10 -4.94
N ASP A 67 13.43 -4.37 -6.06
CA ASP A 67 14.09 -3.06 -6.12
C ASP A 67 13.17 -1.86 -5.84
N THR A 68 11.88 -2.11 -5.57
CA THR A 68 10.92 -1.03 -5.29
C THR A 68 11.34 -0.29 -4.03
N LEU A 69 11.50 1.03 -4.12
CA LEU A 69 11.98 1.84 -3.01
C LEU A 69 10.83 2.22 -2.05
N VAL A 70 10.94 1.77 -0.80
CA VAL A 70 10.07 2.14 0.31
C VAL A 70 10.62 3.40 0.98
N HIS A 71 9.75 4.34 1.31
CA HIS A 71 10.13 5.54 2.07
C HIS A 71 10.25 5.19 3.55
N THR A 72 11.46 5.30 4.09
CA THR A 72 11.80 5.04 5.50
C THR A 72 12.32 6.30 6.19
N SER A 73 12.40 6.29 7.53
CA SER A 73 13.00 7.36 8.32
C SER A 73 14.43 7.68 7.90
N ASP A 74 15.16 6.66 7.40
CA ASP A 74 16.57 6.75 7.01
C ASP A 74 16.74 7.05 5.51
N GLY A 75 15.65 7.34 4.80
CA GLY A 75 15.62 7.58 3.37
C GLY A 75 14.94 6.45 2.57
N LEU A 76 15.27 6.35 1.28
CA LEU A 76 14.67 5.34 0.41
C LEU A 76 15.44 4.01 0.51
N LYS A 77 14.77 2.93 0.93
CA LYS A 77 15.34 1.58 0.98
C LYS A 77 14.62 0.66 -0.03
N PRO A 78 15.32 -0.16 -0.84
CA PRO A 78 14.67 -1.22 -1.61
C PRO A 78 13.88 -2.14 -0.68
N ILE A 79 12.69 -2.59 -1.08
CA ILE A 79 11.85 -3.44 -0.23
C ILE A 79 12.56 -4.72 0.21
N LYS A 80 13.43 -5.29 -0.63
CA LYS A 80 14.26 -6.45 -0.29
C LYS A 80 15.26 -6.20 0.83
N ALA A 81 15.57 -4.94 1.13
CA ALA A 81 16.50 -4.49 2.17
C ALA A 81 15.79 -3.90 3.39
N VAL A 82 14.45 -3.83 3.40
CA VAL A 82 13.68 -3.40 4.57
C VAL A 82 13.69 -4.51 5.62
N GLU A 83 13.88 -4.15 6.89
CA GLU A 83 13.99 -5.11 7.99
C GLU A 83 12.90 -4.87 9.06
N SER A 84 12.62 -5.92 9.85
CA SER A 84 11.73 -5.78 11.02
C SER A 84 12.30 -4.75 11.98
N GLY A 85 11.46 -3.80 12.42
CA GLY A 85 11.86 -2.69 13.26
C GLY A 85 12.23 -1.41 12.52
N ASP A 86 12.43 -1.46 11.19
CA ASP A 86 12.56 -0.25 10.38
C ASP A 86 11.32 0.64 10.56
N ILE A 87 11.54 1.96 10.57
CA ILE A 87 10.45 2.93 10.59
C ILE A 87 10.19 3.41 9.16
N ILE A 88 8.97 3.18 8.68
CA ILE A 88 8.50 3.56 7.35
C ILE A 88 7.38 4.59 7.44
N PHE A 89 7.00 5.18 6.31
CA PHE A 89 5.88 6.11 6.27
C PHE A 89 4.59 5.46 5.75
N SER A 90 3.52 5.58 6.53
CA SER A 90 2.20 5.01 6.29
C SER A 90 1.14 6.11 6.28
N TYR A 91 0.10 5.99 5.45
CA TYR A 91 -1.01 6.94 5.42
C TYR A 91 -2.14 6.48 6.35
N ASP A 92 -2.46 7.26 7.37
CA ASP A 92 -3.57 7.01 8.27
C ASP A 92 -4.84 7.70 7.77
N GLU A 93 -5.78 6.90 7.26
CA GLU A 93 -7.04 7.42 6.70
C GLU A 93 -7.94 8.10 7.75
N SER A 94 -7.78 7.79 9.04
CA SER A 94 -8.63 8.33 10.11
C SER A 94 -8.32 9.78 10.45
N ILE A 95 -7.05 10.16 10.39
CA ILE A 95 -6.55 11.52 10.64
C ILE A 95 -6.13 12.22 9.34
N GLU A 96 -6.18 11.52 8.22
CA GLU A 96 -5.74 11.97 6.90
C GLU A 96 -4.28 12.43 6.82
N GLU A 97 -3.38 11.83 7.60
CA GLU A 97 -1.96 12.18 7.64
C GLU A 97 -1.07 11.01 7.27
N ILE A 98 0.11 11.29 6.72
CA ILE A 98 1.17 10.29 6.67
C ILE A 98 1.85 10.30 8.03
N ARG A 99 2.10 9.14 8.63
CA ARG A 99 2.79 8.99 9.92
C ARG A 99 3.87 7.90 9.87
N PRO A 100 4.85 7.94 10.78
CA PRO A 100 5.81 6.86 10.94
C PRO A 100 5.09 5.61 11.45
N ALA A 101 5.45 4.46 10.90
CA ALA A 101 4.95 3.15 11.28
C ALA A 101 6.09 2.14 11.33
N ARG A 102 6.00 1.15 12.21
CA ARG A 102 7.05 0.14 12.37
C ARG A 102 6.79 -1.03 11.42
N VAL A 103 7.84 -1.50 10.75
CA VAL A 103 7.80 -2.75 10.00
C VAL A 103 7.82 -3.91 10.98
N GLU A 104 6.82 -4.78 10.93
CA GLU A 104 6.74 -5.99 11.73
C GLU A 104 7.51 -7.15 11.09
N ALA A 105 7.40 -7.28 9.77
CA ALA A 105 8.05 -8.36 9.03
C ALA A 105 8.27 -7.98 7.57
N ARG A 106 9.34 -8.52 6.97
CA ARG A 106 9.51 -8.58 5.51
C ARG A 106 9.32 -10.02 5.06
N VAL A 107 8.46 -10.24 4.08
CA VAL A 107 8.13 -11.57 3.56
C VAL A 107 8.57 -11.66 2.10
N PRO A 108 9.57 -12.52 1.77
CA PRO A 108 9.83 -12.90 0.39
C PRO A 108 8.63 -13.67 -0.16
N LYS A 109 8.12 -13.27 -1.32
CA LYS A 109 6.95 -13.88 -1.96
C LYS A 109 7.34 -14.66 -3.22
N GLY A 110 8.63 -14.66 -3.56
CA GLY A 110 9.20 -15.39 -4.69
C GLY A 110 8.94 -14.71 -6.04
N PRO A 111 9.28 -15.41 -7.14
CA PRO A 111 9.16 -14.89 -8.49
C PRO A 111 7.70 -14.83 -8.92
N LYS A 112 7.23 -13.66 -9.37
CA LYS A 112 5.85 -13.43 -9.85
C LYS A 112 5.83 -12.54 -11.08
N GLN A 113 4.72 -12.60 -11.83
CA GLN A 113 4.47 -11.66 -12.92
C GLN A 113 4.33 -10.23 -12.37
N VAL A 114 5.18 -9.33 -12.86
CA VAL A 114 5.26 -7.93 -12.44
C VAL A 114 4.87 -7.00 -13.58
N PHE A 115 4.23 -5.89 -13.22
CA PHE A 115 3.81 -4.80 -14.09
C PHE A 115 4.48 -3.50 -13.65
N GLU A 116 5.02 -2.74 -14.59
CA GLU A 116 5.48 -1.37 -14.36
C GLU A 116 4.29 -0.42 -14.55
N VAL A 117 3.92 0.25 -13.46
CA VAL A 117 2.85 1.24 -13.40
C VAL A 117 3.48 2.63 -13.36
N LYS A 118 3.22 3.43 -14.39
CA LYS A 118 3.71 4.81 -14.46
C LYS A 118 2.61 5.77 -14.01
N VAL A 119 2.88 6.54 -12.96
CA VAL A 119 1.92 7.46 -12.36
C VAL A 119 2.53 8.87 -12.29
N GLY A 120 2.10 9.77 -13.17
CA GLY A 120 2.73 11.08 -13.30
C GLY A 120 4.24 10.97 -13.64
N THR A 121 5.11 11.36 -12.70
CA THR A 121 6.58 11.22 -12.84
C THR A 121 7.14 10.01 -12.07
N ARG A 122 6.29 9.31 -11.33
CA ARG A 122 6.61 8.15 -10.48
C ARG A 122 6.43 6.86 -11.26
N ARG A 123 7.13 5.80 -10.86
CA ARG A 123 6.99 4.45 -11.41
C ARG A 123 7.11 3.46 -10.28
N VAL A 124 6.25 2.45 -10.29
CA VAL A 124 6.32 1.34 -9.33
C VAL A 124 6.16 0.04 -10.08
N ARG A 125 6.80 -1.02 -9.59
CA ARG A 125 6.74 -2.35 -10.17
C ARG A 125 6.07 -3.29 -9.18
N VAL A 126 4.91 -3.80 -9.55
CA VAL A 126 4.00 -4.52 -8.64
C VAL A 126 3.36 -5.72 -9.31
N THR A 127 2.82 -6.65 -8.53
CA THR A 127 1.95 -7.71 -9.06
C THR A 127 0.56 -7.16 -9.42
N GLU A 128 -0.18 -7.88 -10.28
CA GLU A 128 -1.50 -7.45 -10.77
C GLU A 128 -2.54 -7.22 -9.65
N ASN A 129 -2.39 -7.92 -8.53
CA ASN A 129 -3.30 -7.81 -7.40
C ASN A 129 -2.84 -6.78 -6.38
N HIS A 130 -1.73 -6.06 -6.62
CA HIS A 130 -1.25 -5.09 -5.63
C HIS A 130 -2.21 -3.89 -5.52
N PRO A 131 -2.72 -3.58 -4.32
CA PRO A 131 -3.73 -2.53 -4.12
C PRO A 131 -3.12 -1.13 -4.05
N PHE A 132 -3.82 -0.20 -4.67
CA PHE A 132 -3.55 1.23 -4.65
C PHE A 132 -4.74 1.98 -4.06
N LEU A 133 -4.49 3.00 -3.25
CA LEU A 133 -5.53 3.92 -2.83
C LEU A 133 -5.92 4.78 -4.04
N ALA A 134 -7.12 4.59 -4.58
CA ALA A 134 -7.60 5.23 -5.79
C ALA A 134 -8.73 6.22 -5.52
N LEU A 135 -8.85 7.24 -6.39
CA LEU A 135 -9.97 8.16 -6.39
C LEU A 135 -10.98 7.76 -7.47
N VAL A 136 -12.03 7.06 -7.05
CA VAL A 136 -13.02 6.46 -7.94
C VAL A 136 -14.20 7.42 -8.16
N ASP A 137 -14.65 7.51 -9.40
CA ASP A 137 -15.83 8.29 -9.77
C ASP A 137 -17.12 7.55 -9.35
N ALA A 138 -17.68 7.97 -8.22
CA ALA A 138 -18.92 7.48 -7.61
C ALA A 138 -20.17 8.23 -8.11
N ARG A 139 -20.16 8.72 -9.36
CA ARG A 139 -21.35 9.31 -9.98
C ARG A 139 -22.47 8.29 -10.13
N LYS A 140 -23.69 8.69 -9.76
CA LYS A 140 -24.90 7.96 -10.17
C LYS A 140 -25.09 8.06 -11.69
N PRO A 141 -25.59 7.01 -12.36
CA PRO A 141 -25.93 7.05 -13.78
C PRO A 141 -26.79 8.27 -14.12
N GLY A 142 -26.49 8.97 -15.22
CA GLY A 142 -27.22 10.16 -15.68
C GLY A 142 -26.80 11.49 -15.05
N ARG A 143 -25.92 11.51 -14.03
CA ARG A 143 -25.39 12.77 -13.47
C ARG A 143 -24.14 13.23 -14.21
N VAL A 144 -24.13 14.48 -14.66
CA VAL A 144 -22.99 15.07 -15.39
C VAL A 144 -21.82 15.39 -14.45
N ARG A 145 -22.09 15.88 -13.23
CA ARG A 145 -21.06 16.30 -12.26
C ARG A 145 -20.37 15.12 -11.60
N ARG A 146 -19.04 15.03 -11.75
CA ARG A 146 -18.19 14.00 -11.12
C ARG A 146 -18.29 14.07 -9.60
N ARG A 147 -18.37 12.90 -8.94
CA ARG A 147 -18.33 12.78 -7.47
C ARG A 147 -17.31 11.72 -7.15
N TYR A 148 -16.30 12.07 -6.37
CA TYR A 148 -15.20 11.18 -6.09
C TYR A 148 -15.29 10.57 -4.69
N ARG A 149 -14.80 9.35 -4.54
CA ARG A 149 -14.55 8.70 -3.25
C ARG A 149 -13.19 8.02 -3.28
N ARG A 150 -12.55 7.90 -2.11
CA ARG A 150 -11.34 7.08 -1.96
C ARG A 150 -11.77 5.62 -1.87
N ASP A 151 -11.03 4.73 -2.54
CA ASP A 151 -11.31 3.29 -2.56
C ASP A 151 -9.98 2.55 -2.84
N TRP A 152 -9.69 1.48 -2.11
CA TRP A 152 -8.56 0.61 -2.45
C TRP A 152 -8.92 -0.23 -3.67
N ARG A 153 -8.05 -0.21 -4.69
CA ARG A 153 -8.25 -0.92 -5.96
C ARG A 153 -7.01 -1.70 -6.32
N TYR A 154 -7.20 -2.94 -6.75
CA TYR A 154 -6.13 -3.75 -7.31
C TYR A 154 -5.64 -3.17 -8.62
N LEU A 155 -4.39 -3.44 -9.00
CA LEU A 155 -3.88 -3.02 -10.30
C LEU A 155 -4.72 -3.57 -11.46
N SER A 156 -5.24 -4.79 -11.34
CA SER A 156 -6.17 -5.42 -12.29
C SER A 156 -7.45 -4.61 -12.54
N ASP A 157 -7.95 -3.90 -11.52
CA ASP A 157 -9.14 -3.06 -11.60
C ASP A 157 -8.87 -1.66 -12.15
N LEU A 158 -7.60 -1.27 -12.23
CA LEU A 158 -7.17 0.08 -12.60
C LEU A 158 -6.82 0.16 -14.08
N LYS A 159 -7.14 1.30 -14.69
CA LYS A 159 -6.82 1.59 -16.09
C LYS A 159 -6.07 2.90 -16.26
N VAL A 160 -5.43 3.04 -17.40
CA VAL A 160 -4.82 4.31 -17.82
C VAL A 160 -5.84 5.44 -17.73
N GLY A 161 -5.47 6.51 -17.03
CA GLY A 161 -6.31 7.65 -16.74
C GLY A 161 -6.91 7.67 -15.33
N ASP A 162 -6.96 6.54 -14.62
CA ASP A 162 -7.44 6.50 -13.24
C ASP A 162 -6.51 7.27 -12.30
N LEU A 163 -7.08 7.77 -11.21
CA LEU A 163 -6.39 8.57 -10.21
C LEU A 163 -5.98 7.70 -9.03
N VAL A 164 -4.69 7.64 -8.75
CA VAL A 164 -4.15 6.94 -7.57
C VAL A 164 -3.43 7.92 -6.66
N ALA A 165 -3.45 7.61 -5.37
CA ALA A 165 -2.91 8.42 -4.31
C ALA A 165 -1.39 8.47 -4.39
N VAL A 166 -0.85 9.67 -4.24
CA VAL A 166 0.59 9.93 -4.15
C VAL A 166 0.90 10.65 -2.86
N ALA A 167 2.04 10.31 -2.27
CA ALA A 167 2.62 11.09 -1.19
C ALA A 167 3.11 12.43 -1.76
N ARG A 168 2.57 13.53 -1.23
CA ARG A 168 3.01 14.90 -1.50
C ARG A 168 4.13 15.32 -0.57
N ARG A 169 4.08 14.90 0.69
CA ARG A 169 5.08 15.17 1.72
C ARG A 169 5.10 13.97 2.66
N THR A 170 6.27 13.58 3.16
CA THR A 170 6.39 12.66 4.28
C THR A 170 6.72 13.45 5.54
N PRO A 171 6.25 13.05 6.73
CA PRO A 171 6.61 13.68 7.99
C PRO A 171 8.11 13.84 8.14
N ASP A 172 8.50 14.95 8.76
CA ASP A 172 9.89 15.15 9.13
C ASP A 172 10.19 14.39 10.42
N VAL A 173 10.70 13.18 10.26
CA VAL A 173 11.29 12.38 11.35
C VAL A 173 12.82 12.44 11.34
N GLY A 174 13.40 13.19 10.42
CA GLY A 174 14.85 13.30 10.30
C GLY A 174 15.42 14.03 11.50
N LEU A 175 16.41 13.42 12.13
CA LEU A 175 17.28 14.09 13.10
C LEU A 175 18.52 14.59 12.38
N SER A 176 19.20 15.58 12.97
CA SER A 176 20.55 15.93 12.52
C SER A 176 21.44 14.69 12.63
N GLN A 177 22.14 14.38 11.54
CA GLN A 177 22.96 13.19 11.40
C GLN A 177 24.35 13.44 11.96
N VAL A 178 24.95 12.42 12.58
CA VAL A 178 26.33 12.52 13.08
C VAL A 178 27.29 12.59 11.89
N VAL A 179 28.22 13.54 11.94
CA VAL A 179 29.24 13.74 10.90
C VAL A 179 30.59 13.38 11.50
N LYS A 180 31.38 12.58 10.77
CA LYS A 180 32.64 12.03 11.28
C LYS A 180 33.76 13.03 11.10
N ALA A 181 34.40 13.40 12.21
CA ALA A 181 35.66 14.12 12.16
C ALA A 181 36.79 13.16 11.73
N PRO A 182 37.72 13.57 10.85
CA PRO A 182 38.85 12.74 10.46
C PRO A 182 39.84 12.57 11.62
N GLU A 183 40.51 11.42 11.67
CA GLU A 183 41.64 11.23 12.58
C GLU A 183 42.83 12.08 12.12
N LEU A 184 43.24 13.04 12.96
CA LEU A 184 44.34 13.94 12.65
C LEU A 184 45.64 13.45 13.29
N LYS A 185 46.70 13.37 12.48
CA LYS A 185 48.05 13.11 13.01
C LYS A 185 48.51 14.29 13.88
N PRO A 186 49.08 14.04 15.06
CA PRO A 186 49.53 15.12 15.94
C PRO A 186 50.84 15.72 15.42
N HIS A 187 50.79 16.73 14.55
CA HIS A 187 51.95 17.59 14.29
C HIS A 187 51.61 19.06 13.99
N HIS A 188 52.29 19.91 14.76
CA HIS A 188 52.68 21.33 14.63
C HIS A 188 51.71 22.36 14.02
N ALA A 189 51.17 23.18 14.93
CA ALA A 189 50.98 24.63 14.80
C ALA A 189 50.37 25.15 13.48
N ARG A 190 49.27 24.55 13.02
CA ARG A 190 48.36 25.18 12.06
C ARG A 190 47.11 25.69 12.78
N LYS A 191 46.49 26.74 12.24
CA LYS A 191 45.22 27.29 12.71
C LYS A 191 44.20 26.16 12.95
N PRO A 192 43.51 26.13 14.11
CA PRO A 192 42.60 25.05 14.42
C PRO A 192 41.44 25.02 13.43
N VAL A 193 41.25 23.90 12.76
CA VAL A 193 40.10 23.61 11.91
C VAL A 193 39.02 22.99 12.77
N PHE A 194 37.79 23.43 12.59
CA PHE A 194 36.63 22.88 13.30
C PHE A 194 35.90 21.89 12.41
N PHE A 195 35.23 20.92 13.02
CA PHE A 195 34.34 20.00 12.32
C PHE A 195 33.01 19.95 13.06
N PRO A 196 31.87 20.13 12.37
CA PRO A 196 30.58 19.93 13.00
C PRO A 196 30.45 18.46 13.42
N SER A 197 29.95 18.21 14.63
CA SER A 197 29.67 16.85 15.12
C SER A 197 28.34 16.29 14.61
N ALA A 198 27.46 17.17 14.13
CA ALA A 198 26.18 16.82 13.52
C ALA A 198 25.85 17.73 12.34
N THR A 199 24.95 17.29 11.45
CA THR A 199 24.46 18.09 10.34
C THR A 199 23.70 19.32 10.83
N ASN A 200 23.69 20.35 10.00
CA ASN A 200 22.88 21.55 10.15
C ASN A 200 22.69 22.17 8.76
N ALA A 201 21.81 23.16 8.65
CA ALA A 201 21.48 23.78 7.36
C ALA A 201 22.70 24.39 6.63
N ASP A 202 23.73 24.89 7.34
CA ASP A 202 24.94 25.41 6.73
C ASP A 202 25.81 24.32 6.14
N PHE A 203 26.08 23.27 6.92
CA PHE A 203 26.89 22.16 6.45
C PHE A 203 26.23 21.43 5.29
N MET A 204 24.91 21.26 5.34
CA MET A 204 24.14 20.63 4.28
C MET A 204 24.16 21.47 3.00
N TRP A 205 23.93 22.77 3.10
CA TRP A 205 24.07 23.68 1.96
C TRP A 205 25.49 23.67 1.38
N TRP A 206 26.52 23.78 2.23
CA TRP A 206 27.92 23.72 1.80
C TRP A 206 28.24 22.40 1.09
N SER A 207 27.73 21.28 1.61
CA SER A 207 27.87 19.95 1.00
C SER A 207 27.19 19.89 -0.37
N GLY A 208 26.04 20.54 -0.54
CA GLY A 208 25.36 20.68 -1.82
C GLY A 208 26.20 21.44 -2.85
N VAL A 209 26.76 22.59 -2.46
CA VAL A 209 27.68 23.36 -3.31
C VAL A 209 28.90 22.52 -3.69
N TYR A 210 29.45 21.77 -2.72
CA TYR A 210 30.60 20.91 -2.95
C TYR A 210 30.28 19.74 -3.89
N ILE A 211 29.10 19.15 -3.80
CA ILE A 211 28.66 18.10 -4.73
C ILE A 211 28.58 18.64 -6.17
N GLY A 212 28.06 19.85 -6.36
CA GLY A 212 27.98 20.50 -7.67
C GLY A 212 29.34 20.92 -8.24
N ASP A 213 29.97 21.92 -7.62
CA ASP A 213 31.17 22.58 -8.16
C ASP A 213 32.45 22.32 -7.36
N GLY A 214 32.37 21.56 -6.27
CA GLY A 214 33.53 21.23 -5.44
C GLY A 214 34.39 20.11 -6.04
N TYR A 215 35.65 19.98 -5.63
CA TYR A 215 36.47 18.79 -5.83
C TYR A 215 37.69 18.81 -4.90
N LEU A 216 38.35 17.66 -4.76
CA LEU A 216 39.63 17.57 -4.07
C LEU A 216 40.77 17.80 -5.06
N HIS A 217 41.51 18.87 -4.86
CA HIS A 217 42.73 19.15 -5.61
C HIS A 217 43.91 18.41 -4.97
N ASP A 218 44.50 17.49 -5.72
CA ASP A 218 45.70 16.77 -5.33
C ASP A 218 46.95 17.60 -5.68
N SER A 219 47.75 17.95 -4.66
CA SER A 219 49.03 18.65 -4.79
C SER A 219 50.23 17.75 -4.49
N GLY A 220 50.04 16.43 -4.43
CA GLY A 220 51.05 15.42 -4.15
C GLY A 220 50.67 14.49 -2.98
N PRO A 221 51.52 13.49 -2.67
CA PRO A 221 51.22 12.48 -1.65
C PRO A 221 50.87 13.08 -0.29
N GLY A 222 49.62 12.89 0.15
CA GLY A 222 49.11 13.38 1.43
C GLY A 222 48.73 14.87 1.46
N LYS A 223 48.74 15.57 0.32
CA LYS A 223 48.47 17.01 0.21
C LYS A 223 47.25 17.28 -0.66
N LYS A 224 46.06 16.97 -0.13
CA LYS A 224 44.77 17.29 -0.78
C LYS A 224 44.17 18.56 -0.19
N ASN A 225 43.56 19.37 -1.05
CA ASN A 225 42.86 20.59 -0.66
C ASN A 225 41.45 20.60 -1.25
N VAL A 226 40.51 21.26 -0.58
CA VAL A 226 39.16 21.45 -1.12
C VAL A 226 39.17 22.64 -2.08
N GLU A 227 38.60 22.48 -3.26
CA GLU A 227 38.47 23.54 -4.26
C GLU A 227 37.05 23.58 -4.83
N PHE A 228 36.57 24.78 -5.18
CA PHE A 228 35.28 25.02 -5.82
C PHE A 228 35.49 25.75 -7.14
N ALA A 229 34.86 25.27 -8.21
CA ALA A 229 34.89 25.85 -9.54
C ALA A 229 33.83 26.98 -9.74
N ILE A 230 33.84 27.96 -8.84
CA ILE A 230 32.87 29.07 -8.84
C ILE A 230 33.51 30.31 -9.50
N PRO A 231 33.02 30.81 -10.65
CA PRO A 231 33.61 31.96 -11.33
C PRO A 231 33.40 33.29 -10.58
N ALA A 232 34.29 34.25 -10.79
CA ALA A 232 34.24 35.59 -10.19
C ALA A 232 32.96 36.36 -10.54
N THR A 233 32.32 36.02 -11.67
CA THR A 233 31.00 36.55 -12.06
C THR A 233 29.87 36.15 -11.11
N GLN A 234 30.09 35.15 -10.24
CA GLN A 234 29.18 34.73 -9.17
C GLN A 234 29.72 35.18 -7.81
N ALA A 235 29.95 36.49 -7.67
CA ALA A 235 30.55 37.08 -6.47
C ALA A 235 29.72 36.80 -5.20
N ASP A 236 28.39 36.80 -5.30
CA ASP A 236 27.47 36.50 -4.19
C ASP A 236 27.67 35.08 -3.67
N LEU A 237 27.79 34.10 -4.56
CA LEU A 237 28.02 32.72 -4.17
C LEU A 237 29.43 32.52 -3.59
N ARG A 238 30.45 33.18 -4.15
CA ARG A 238 31.82 33.14 -3.61
C ARG A 238 31.88 33.67 -2.17
N GLU A 239 31.21 34.78 -1.91
CA GLU A 239 31.15 35.40 -0.59
C GLU A 239 30.43 34.49 0.43
N GLU A 240 29.28 33.92 0.04
CA GLU A 240 28.54 33.00 0.91
C GLU A 240 29.36 31.72 1.21
N VAL A 241 29.97 31.10 0.20
CA VAL A 241 30.83 29.91 0.39
C VAL A 241 31.99 30.24 1.33
N THR A 242 32.61 31.42 1.18
CA THR A 242 33.71 31.86 2.04
C THR A 242 33.24 32.03 3.48
N THR A 243 32.10 32.70 3.68
CA THR A 243 31.52 32.95 5.00
C THR A 243 31.11 31.66 5.70
N VAL A 244 30.41 30.77 5.00
CA VAL A 244 29.96 29.48 5.53
C VAL A 244 31.15 28.58 5.85
N THR A 245 32.16 28.52 4.97
CA THR A 245 33.40 27.76 5.22
C THR A 245 34.10 28.25 6.47
N LYS A 246 34.19 29.58 6.63
CA LYS A 246 34.81 30.20 7.80
C LYS A 246 34.06 29.86 9.09
N ARG A 247 32.73 29.93 9.06
CA ARG A 247 31.88 29.64 10.22
C ARG A 247 31.92 28.16 10.61
N LEU A 248 31.80 27.26 9.64
CA LEU A 248 31.75 25.81 9.89
C LEU A 248 33.10 25.23 10.31
N PHE A 249 34.17 25.64 9.61
CA PHE A 249 35.46 24.95 9.70
C PHE A 249 36.59 25.82 10.24
N ASN A 250 36.34 27.11 10.50
CA ASN A 250 37.40 28.10 10.78
C ASN A 250 38.51 28.13 9.71
N ALA A 251 38.17 27.73 8.48
CA ALA A 251 39.08 27.73 7.33
C ALA A 251 38.77 28.89 6.39
N ASP A 252 39.79 29.41 5.71
CA ASP A 252 39.62 30.53 4.78
C ASP A 252 39.55 29.96 3.36
N ALA A 253 38.51 30.33 2.60
CA ALA A 253 38.40 30.05 1.18
C ALA A 253 39.04 31.20 0.40
N ILE A 254 40.07 30.90 -0.39
CA ILE A 254 40.92 31.89 -1.07
C ILE A 254 40.71 31.78 -2.57
N ALA A 255 40.50 32.89 -3.26
CA ALA A 255 40.45 32.91 -4.72
C ALA A 255 41.83 32.58 -5.29
N VAL A 256 41.91 31.48 -6.05
CA VAL A 256 43.14 31.09 -6.77
C VAL A 256 43.24 31.86 -8.08
N ASP A 257 42.09 32.05 -8.74
CA ASP A 257 41.93 32.79 -9.99
C ASP A 257 40.47 33.25 -10.18
N GLU A 258 40.16 33.75 -11.39
CA GLU A 258 38.81 34.17 -11.79
C GLU A 258 37.78 33.04 -11.85
N TRP A 259 38.19 31.78 -11.71
CA TRP A 259 37.33 30.61 -11.86
C TRP A 259 37.19 29.79 -10.59
N ARG A 260 38.13 29.90 -9.63
CA ARG A 260 38.25 28.91 -8.54
C ARG A 260 38.48 29.53 -7.17
N LEU A 261 37.86 28.94 -6.15
CA LEU A 261 38.12 29.16 -4.72
C LEU A 261 38.76 27.91 -4.11
N ARG A 262 39.86 28.06 -3.36
CA ARG A 262 40.57 26.96 -2.71
C ARG A 262 40.66 27.17 -1.21
N ILE A 263 40.46 26.08 -0.47
CA ILE A 263 40.66 26.02 0.97
C ILE A 263 41.89 25.15 1.24
N TYR A 264 42.96 25.77 1.71
CA TYR A 264 44.23 25.10 2.00
C TYR A 264 44.16 24.36 3.35
N SER A 265 43.50 23.21 3.36
CA SER A 265 43.29 22.40 4.56
C SER A 265 43.22 20.91 4.24
N GLU A 266 44.33 20.21 4.50
CA GLU A 266 44.40 18.74 4.46
C GLU A 266 43.40 18.08 5.43
N PRO A 267 43.21 18.58 6.68
CA PRO A 267 42.14 18.09 7.57
C PRO A 267 40.75 18.18 6.94
N LEU A 268 40.43 19.29 6.25
CA LEU A 268 39.12 19.46 5.62
C LEU A 268 38.95 18.53 4.41
N ALA A 269 40.01 18.32 3.63
CA ALA A 269 39.99 17.34 2.54
C ALA A 269 39.71 15.92 3.07
N ALA A 270 40.37 15.52 4.17
CA ALA A 270 40.12 14.23 4.82
C ALA A 270 38.68 14.12 5.34
N PHE A 271 38.13 15.19 5.94
CA PHE A 271 36.74 15.24 6.38
C PHE A 271 35.74 15.03 5.24
N VAL A 272 36.00 15.62 4.05
CA VAL A 272 35.17 15.42 2.86
C VAL A 272 35.19 13.95 2.40
N GLU A 273 36.36 13.30 2.42
CA GLU A 273 36.49 11.88 2.07
C GLU A 273 35.79 10.97 3.09
N GLU A 274 36.02 11.18 4.38
CA GLU A 274 35.47 10.38 5.49
C GLU A 274 33.94 10.38 5.52
N ASN A 275 33.32 11.50 5.11
CA ASN A 275 31.87 11.64 5.06
C ASN A 275 31.25 11.28 3.70
N GLY A 276 32.03 10.70 2.79
CA GLY A 276 31.57 10.17 1.51
C GLY A 276 31.23 11.23 0.45
N LEU A 277 31.65 12.48 0.65
CA LEU A 277 31.42 13.57 -0.31
C LEU A 277 32.48 13.57 -1.43
N GLY A 278 33.61 12.88 -1.26
CA GLY A 278 34.71 12.81 -2.21
C GLY A 278 34.36 12.20 -3.59
N GLY A 279 35.36 12.14 -4.47
CA GLY A 279 35.25 11.58 -5.82
C GLY A 279 35.26 12.62 -6.94
N GLY A 280 35.48 12.15 -8.17
CA GLY A 280 35.47 12.98 -9.36
C GLY A 280 34.06 13.29 -9.89
N ALA A 281 33.95 14.20 -10.86
CA ALA A 281 32.65 14.62 -11.42
C ALA A 281 31.75 13.48 -11.92
N LEU A 282 32.34 12.37 -12.41
CA LEU A 282 31.61 11.19 -12.91
C LEU A 282 31.37 10.10 -11.85
N GLU A 283 32.00 10.22 -10.68
CA GLU A 283 32.02 9.17 -9.64
C GLU A 283 31.29 9.58 -8.37
N LYS A 284 31.19 10.89 -8.11
CA LYS A 284 30.47 11.43 -6.94
C LYS A 284 29.05 10.87 -6.83
N ARG A 285 28.64 10.61 -5.59
CA ARG A 285 27.30 10.19 -5.19
C ARG A 285 26.82 11.05 -4.03
N VAL A 286 25.51 11.10 -3.81
CA VAL A 286 24.99 11.70 -2.58
C VAL A 286 25.07 10.65 -1.46
N PRO A 287 25.75 10.94 -0.33
CA PRO A 287 25.78 10.03 0.80
C PRO A 287 24.38 9.70 1.33
N GLN A 288 24.17 8.45 1.73
CA GLN A 288 22.86 7.99 2.21
C GLN A 288 22.36 8.77 3.43
N TRP A 289 23.27 9.17 4.33
CA TRP A 289 22.92 9.95 5.52
C TRP A 289 22.26 11.31 5.18
N ILE A 290 22.51 11.87 3.99
CA ILE A 290 21.82 13.10 3.55
C ILE A 290 20.32 12.85 3.39
N ALA A 291 19.90 11.67 2.91
CA ALA A 291 18.48 11.35 2.77
C ALA A 291 17.77 11.15 4.11
N ALA A 292 18.51 10.80 5.18
CA ALA A 292 18.03 10.61 6.55
C ALA A 292 18.01 11.91 7.39
N ALA A 293 18.67 12.97 6.91
CA ALA A 293 18.68 14.27 7.58
C ALA A 293 17.28 14.90 7.66
N SER A 294 17.11 15.88 8.55
CA SER A 294 15.85 16.62 8.66
C SER A 294 15.45 17.25 7.32
N GLU A 295 14.16 17.49 7.11
CA GLU A 295 13.67 18.10 5.88
C GLU A 295 14.31 19.47 5.58
N PRO A 296 14.45 20.42 6.54
CA PRO A 296 15.16 21.67 6.31
C PRO A 296 16.61 21.48 5.86
N GLU A 297 17.29 20.48 6.40
CA GLU A 297 18.67 20.12 6.05
C GLU A 297 18.76 19.55 4.63
N ARG A 298 17.84 18.66 4.24
CA ARG A 298 17.75 18.15 2.86
C ARG A 298 17.45 19.24 1.84
N LEU A 299 16.56 20.17 2.18
CA LEU A 299 16.25 21.35 1.36
C LEU A 299 17.46 22.28 1.23
N ALA A 300 18.24 22.43 2.30
CA ALA A 300 19.50 23.19 2.26
C ALA A 300 20.54 22.53 1.35
N PHE A 301 20.69 21.20 1.41
CA PHE A 301 21.54 20.45 0.49
C PHE A 301 21.16 20.64 -0.97
N LEU A 302 19.87 20.45 -1.31
CA LEU A 302 19.38 20.71 -2.66
C LEU A 302 19.62 22.16 -3.08
N GLY A 303 19.46 23.11 -2.15
CA GLY A 303 19.71 24.54 -2.40
C GLY A 303 21.16 24.83 -2.77
N GLY A 304 22.11 24.24 -2.04
CA GLY A 304 23.53 24.38 -2.35
C GLY A 304 23.90 23.76 -3.70
N TYR A 305 23.35 22.60 -4.02
CA TYR A 305 23.61 21.95 -5.32
C TYR A 305 23.04 22.80 -6.47
N VAL A 306 21.86 23.40 -6.29
CA VAL A 306 21.27 24.31 -7.27
C VAL A 306 22.04 25.63 -7.40
N ASP A 307 22.60 26.15 -6.31
CA ASP A 307 23.42 27.37 -6.37
C ASP A 307 24.68 27.16 -7.20
N ALA A 308 25.32 26.00 -7.06
CA ALA A 308 26.46 25.57 -7.86
C ALA A 308 26.06 25.31 -9.34
N ASP A 309 25.34 24.21 -9.58
CA ASP A 309 25.18 23.62 -10.92
C ASP A 309 23.73 23.75 -11.46
N GLY A 310 22.88 24.46 -10.73
CA GLY A 310 21.48 24.63 -11.06
C GLY A 310 21.22 25.76 -12.06
N MET A 311 20.10 25.65 -12.76
CA MET A 311 19.54 26.71 -13.59
C MET A 311 18.11 26.97 -13.15
N VAL A 312 17.81 28.22 -12.77
CA VAL A 312 16.45 28.70 -12.56
C VAL A 312 16.08 29.61 -13.73
N ARG A 313 15.03 29.26 -14.47
CA ARG A 313 14.56 30.08 -15.59
C ARG A 313 13.88 31.36 -15.08
N GLY A 314 14.12 32.48 -15.76
CA GLY A 314 13.67 33.81 -15.34
C GLY A 314 12.28 34.22 -15.84
N THR A 315 11.61 33.41 -16.68
CA THR A 315 10.35 33.76 -17.35
C THR A 315 9.13 33.43 -16.50
N GLY A 316 8.19 34.38 -16.31
CA GLY A 316 7.04 34.22 -15.41
C GLY A 316 6.02 33.12 -15.77
N ARG A 317 6.00 32.62 -17.02
CA ARG A 317 4.97 31.67 -17.53
C ARG A 317 5.15 30.21 -17.10
N SER A 318 6.38 29.80 -16.79
CA SER A 318 6.70 28.52 -16.16
C SER A 318 8.16 28.59 -15.77
N LYS A 319 8.44 28.67 -14.48
CA LYS A 319 9.80 28.63 -13.96
C LYS A 319 10.08 27.21 -13.55
N ASP A 320 10.81 26.49 -14.38
CA ASP A 320 11.45 25.25 -14.00
C ASP A 320 12.83 25.55 -13.44
N MET A 321 13.16 24.86 -12.35
CA MET A 321 14.53 24.73 -11.86
C MET A 321 15.10 23.44 -12.45
N SER A 322 16.37 23.41 -12.81
CA SER A 322 16.99 22.19 -13.33
C SER A 322 18.43 22.03 -12.89
N LEU A 323 18.84 20.80 -12.61
CA LEU A 323 20.25 20.41 -12.47
C LEU A 323 20.71 19.74 -13.77
N THR A 324 21.93 20.01 -14.19
CA THR A 324 22.55 19.36 -15.36
C THR A 324 23.88 18.76 -14.93
N SER A 325 24.14 17.50 -15.24
CA SER A 325 25.41 16.85 -14.86
C SER A 325 25.87 15.87 -15.93
N GLY A 326 27.18 15.59 -15.96
CA GLY A 326 27.75 14.46 -16.70
C GLY A 326 27.52 13.12 -16.00
N ASN A 327 27.02 13.12 -14.77
CA ASN A 327 26.80 11.94 -13.94
C ASN A 327 25.30 11.70 -13.71
N ALA A 328 24.74 10.70 -14.41
CA ALA A 328 23.33 10.35 -14.30
C ALA A 328 22.97 9.81 -12.90
N LEU A 329 23.87 9.06 -12.27
CA LEU A 329 23.62 8.47 -10.94
C LEU A 329 23.54 9.54 -9.86
N LEU A 330 24.36 10.59 -9.97
CA LEU A 330 24.30 11.73 -9.05
C LEU A 330 22.97 12.50 -9.18
N LEU A 331 22.46 12.68 -10.40
CA LEU A 331 21.14 13.27 -10.60
C LEU A 331 20.02 12.36 -10.08
N GLU A 332 20.17 11.05 -10.17
CA GLU A 332 19.21 10.09 -9.61
C GLU A 332 19.20 10.17 -8.08
N ASP A 333 20.36 10.33 -7.44
CA ASP A 333 20.44 10.55 -6.00
C ASP A 333 19.77 11.88 -5.59
N ALA A 334 20.02 12.97 -6.32
CA ALA A 334 19.34 14.25 -6.09
C ALA A 334 17.82 14.14 -6.29
N ARG A 335 17.37 13.35 -7.28
CA ARG A 335 15.95 13.03 -7.51
C ARG A 335 15.34 12.33 -6.30
N ARG A 336 16.07 11.39 -5.68
CA ARG A 336 15.65 10.65 -4.48
C ARG A 336 15.54 11.56 -3.26
N VAL A 337 16.53 12.42 -3.00
CA VAL A 337 16.45 13.43 -1.92
C VAL A 337 15.28 14.39 -2.15
N ALA A 338 15.06 14.84 -3.39
CA ALA A 338 13.92 15.68 -3.72
C ALA A 338 12.58 14.97 -3.43
N ALA A 339 12.48 13.67 -3.74
CA ALA A 339 11.28 12.88 -3.49
C ALA A 339 10.95 12.75 -2.00
N THR A 340 11.96 12.62 -1.12
CA THR A 340 11.72 12.58 0.34
C THR A 340 11.31 13.93 0.93
N CYS A 341 11.61 15.03 0.25
CA CYS A 341 11.10 16.38 0.58
C CYS A 341 9.75 16.70 -0.07
N GLY A 342 9.16 15.77 -0.83
CA GLY A 342 7.93 16.05 -1.57
C GLY A 342 8.10 16.94 -2.80
N ILE A 343 9.33 17.20 -3.24
CA ILE A 343 9.61 18.04 -4.41
C ILE A 343 9.48 17.21 -5.68
N ARG A 344 8.60 17.66 -6.57
CA ARG A 344 8.34 16.98 -7.84
C ARG A 344 9.49 17.18 -8.82
N THR A 345 9.96 16.08 -9.39
CA THR A 345 11.02 16.07 -10.40
C THR A 345 10.58 15.36 -11.68
N SER A 346 11.22 15.71 -12.81
CA SER A 346 11.11 14.98 -14.06
C SER A 346 11.87 13.65 -13.99
N SER A 347 11.66 12.78 -14.97
CA SER A 347 12.66 11.76 -15.29
C SER A 347 13.96 12.44 -15.77
N ILE A 348 15.09 11.76 -15.61
CA ILE A 348 16.38 12.26 -16.08
C ILE A 348 16.39 12.25 -17.62
N HIS A 349 16.54 13.41 -18.22
CA HIS A 349 16.64 13.58 -19.66
C HIS A 349 18.09 13.48 -20.12
N THR A 350 18.37 12.59 -21.07
CA THR A 350 19.69 12.45 -21.69
C THR A 350 19.76 13.32 -22.94
N PHE A 351 20.81 14.12 -23.09
CA PHE A 351 21.06 14.93 -24.29
C PHE A 351 22.52 14.81 -24.74
N LYS A 352 22.77 15.05 -26.02
CA LYS A 352 24.12 15.18 -26.57
C LYS A 352 24.40 16.64 -26.88
N SER A 353 25.58 17.11 -26.50
CA SER A 353 26.09 18.44 -26.84
C SER A 353 27.43 18.32 -27.55
N ARG A 354 27.79 19.30 -28.39
CA ARG A 354 29.13 19.34 -28.98
C ARG A 354 30.14 19.80 -27.94
N HIS A 355 31.32 19.19 -27.94
CA HIS A 355 32.39 19.60 -27.04
C HIS A 355 32.81 21.04 -27.38
N PRO A 356 32.89 21.96 -26.39
CA PRO A 356 33.11 23.40 -26.64
C PRO A 356 34.37 23.70 -27.45
N HIS A 357 35.42 22.89 -27.25
CA HIS A 357 36.74 23.08 -27.88
C HIS A 357 37.10 22.01 -28.92
N GLN A 358 36.26 20.99 -29.13
CA GLN A 358 36.54 19.87 -30.04
C GLN A 358 35.29 19.58 -30.86
N ARG A 359 35.15 20.24 -32.02
CA ARG A 359 33.87 20.27 -32.76
C ARG A 359 33.37 18.91 -33.23
N ASP A 360 34.26 17.93 -33.38
CA ASP A 360 33.94 16.56 -33.81
C ASP A 360 33.57 15.62 -32.67
N ARG A 361 33.75 16.06 -31.41
CA ARG A 361 33.45 15.28 -30.22
C ARG A 361 32.11 15.68 -29.63
N PHE A 362 31.29 14.69 -29.30
CA PHE A 362 30.04 14.89 -28.56
C PHE A 362 30.22 14.51 -27.09
N ILE A 363 29.56 15.25 -26.21
CA ILE A 363 29.46 14.99 -24.78
C ILE A 363 28.00 14.61 -24.48
N THR A 364 27.81 13.49 -23.79
CA THR A 364 26.51 13.12 -23.22
C THR A 364 26.32 13.85 -21.89
N GLY A 365 25.24 14.59 -21.77
CA GLY A 365 24.83 15.24 -20.53
C GLY A 365 23.46 14.75 -20.09
N TYR A 366 23.19 14.90 -18.80
CA TYR A 366 21.93 14.51 -18.16
C TYR A 366 21.30 15.74 -17.52
N ARG A 367 19.97 15.81 -17.52
CA ARG A 367 19.23 16.92 -16.93
C ARG A 367 18.07 16.42 -16.08
N LEU A 368 17.95 16.97 -14.88
CA LEU A 368 16.83 16.77 -13.97
C LEU A 368 16.08 18.10 -13.81
N GLN A 369 14.78 18.12 -14.10
CA GLN A 369 13.94 19.30 -13.88
C GLN A 369 13.14 19.14 -12.59
N PHE A 370 12.97 20.25 -11.87
CA PHE A 370 12.19 20.37 -10.66
C PHE A 370 10.95 21.22 -10.96
N SER A 371 9.85 20.82 -10.34
CA SER A 371 8.52 21.42 -10.48
C SER A 371 7.77 21.27 -9.15
N GLY A 372 6.50 21.68 -9.09
CA GLY A 372 5.77 21.68 -7.81
C GLY A 372 6.39 22.65 -6.82
N ASP A 373 6.47 22.31 -5.54
CA ASP A 373 6.85 23.23 -4.47
C ASP A 373 8.38 23.42 -4.31
N PHE A 374 9.11 23.55 -5.42
CA PHE A 374 10.57 23.71 -5.39
C PHE A 374 11.04 25.06 -4.81
N ASP A 375 10.14 26.04 -4.59
CA ASP A 375 10.48 27.32 -3.94
C ASP A 375 10.90 27.12 -2.47
N ARG A 376 10.64 25.94 -1.91
CA ARG A 376 11.12 25.49 -0.60
C ARG A 376 12.61 25.14 -0.58
N VAL A 377 13.22 24.98 -1.75
CA VAL A 377 14.66 24.69 -1.87
C VAL A 377 15.45 25.91 -1.40
N SER A 378 16.25 25.75 -0.35
CA SER A 378 16.89 26.85 0.37
C SER A 378 18.14 27.37 -0.34
N CYS A 379 17.98 27.92 -1.54
CA CYS A 379 19.06 28.55 -2.30
C CYS A 379 19.57 29.82 -1.60
N ARG A 380 20.89 29.99 -1.61
CA ARG A 380 21.59 31.13 -1.03
C ARG A 380 22.16 32.11 -2.05
N SER A 381 22.24 31.74 -3.33
CA SER A 381 22.56 32.72 -4.38
C SER A 381 21.41 33.72 -4.54
N LEU A 382 21.75 35.01 -4.52
CA LEU A 382 20.81 36.11 -4.72
C LEU A 382 20.09 35.96 -6.06
N ARG A 383 20.87 35.69 -7.12
CA ARG A 383 20.34 35.51 -8.48
C ARG A 383 19.35 34.35 -8.58
N ARG A 384 19.54 33.28 -7.81
CA ARG A 384 18.64 32.11 -7.82
C ARG A 384 17.35 32.41 -7.05
N ARG A 385 17.46 32.96 -5.84
CA ARG A 385 16.31 33.38 -5.02
C ARG A 385 15.39 34.35 -5.77
N GLU A 386 15.95 35.44 -6.29
CA GLU A 386 15.17 36.43 -7.04
C GLU A 386 14.43 35.81 -8.23
N ARG A 387 14.99 34.77 -8.83
CA ARG A 387 14.34 34.06 -9.93
C ARG A 387 13.27 33.11 -9.44
N MET A 388 13.43 32.45 -8.29
CA MET A 388 12.36 31.64 -7.70
C MET A 388 11.15 32.52 -7.33
N ASP A 389 11.38 33.67 -6.70
CA ASP A 389 10.31 34.55 -6.18
C ASP A 389 9.33 35.08 -7.23
N LYS A 390 9.73 35.26 -8.50
CA LYS A 390 8.82 35.78 -9.55
C LYS A 390 7.93 34.69 -10.21
N ARG A 391 7.67 33.58 -9.53
CA ARG A 391 6.89 32.45 -10.05
C ARG A 391 5.39 32.74 -9.92
N GLN A 392 4.64 32.47 -10.98
CA GLN A 392 3.18 32.71 -11.01
C GLN A 392 2.35 31.43 -11.06
N TRP A 393 2.95 30.27 -11.37
CA TRP A 393 2.21 29.02 -11.56
C TRP A 393 2.94 27.81 -10.99
N ILE A 394 2.17 26.91 -10.35
CA ILE A 394 2.66 25.72 -9.63
C ILE A 394 1.97 24.47 -10.20
N HIS A 395 2.76 23.50 -10.64
CA HIS A 395 2.28 22.14 -10.91
C HIS A 395 1.90 21.49 -9.57
N ASN A 396 0.62 21.25 -9.30
CA ASN A 396 0.21 20.58 -8.07
C ASN A 396 -0.50 19.25 -8.37
N ASP A 397 -0.38 18.33 -7.42
CA ASP A 397 -1.11 17.04 -7.41
C ASP A 397 -2.50 17.22 -6.76
N THR A 398 -3.03 18.46 -6.74
CA THR A 398 -4.32 18.86 -6.13
C THR A 398 -5.37 19.29 -7.15
N ALA A 399 -4.99 19.39 -8.43
CA ALA A 399 -5.90 19.67 -9.53
C ALA A 399 -5.53 18.81 -10.76
N VAL A 400 -6.50 18.08 -11.31
CA VAL A 400 -6.29 17.25 -12.49
C VAL A 400 -7.29 17.63 -13.57
N GLY A 401 -6.82 18.38 -14.57
CA GLY A 401 -7.53 18.62 -15.85
C GLY A 401 -9.02 18.98 -15.70
N GLY A 402 -9.34 20.08 -15.00
CA GLY A 402 -10.72 20.59 -14.86
C GLY A 402 -11.60 19.82 -13.87
N THR A 403 -11.02 18.87 -13.12
CA THR A 403 -11.74 18.09 -12.09
C THR A 403 -11.41 18.62 -10.69
N THR A 404 -12.43 18.99 -9.92
CA THR A 404 -12.27 19.47 -8.55
C THR A 404 -11.99 18.31 -7.60
N ILE A 405 -10.73 17.89 -7.50
CA ILE A 405 -10.28 16.86 -6.53
C ILE A 405 -9.62 17.47 -5.29
N ARG A 406 -9.53 18.80 -5.21
CA ARG A 406 -8.86 19.53 -4.12
C ARG A 406 -9.40 19.16 -2.74
N SER A 407 -10.70 18.83 -2.64
CA SER A 407 -11.33 18.36 -1.41
C SER A 407 -10.86 16.99 -0.94
N HIS A 408 -10.17 16.22 -1.79
CA HIS A 408 -9.62 14.91 -1.46
C HIS A 408 -8.11 14.96 -1.18
N THR A 409 -7.48 16.12 -1.38
CA THR A 409 -6.05 16.32 -1.19
C THR A 409 -5.77 17.18 0.02
N ASN A 410 -4.66 16.91 0.69
CA ASN A 410 -4.16 17.73 1.79
C ASN A 410 -2.64 17.93 1.63
N GLU A 411 -1.95 18.31 2.70
CA GLU A 411 -0.51 18.52 2.69
C GLU A 411 0.29 17.25 2.35
N PHE A 412 -0.15 16.10 2.86
CA PHE A 412 0.52 14.82 2.71
C PHE A 412 0.02 14.00 1.52
N LEU A 413 -1.26 14.16 1.16
CA LEU A 413 -1.96 13.36 0.16
C LEU A 413 -2.29 14.15 -1.11
N GLY A 414 -1.91 13.60 -2.26
CA GLY A 414 -2.30 14.08 -3.60
C GLY A 414 -2.78 12.94 -4.48
N TYR A 415 -3.17 13.24 -5.73
CA TYR A 415 -3.51 12.21 -6.72
C TYR A 415 -2.84 12.49 -8.06
N ALA A 416 -2.44 11.42 -8.74
CA ALA A 416 -1.89 11.49 -10.08
C ALA A 416 -2.50 10.41 -10.98
N ARG A 417 -2.53 10.69 -12.29
CA ARG A 417 -3.08 9.75 -13.28
C ARG A 417 -2.10 8.64 -13.59
N ILE A 418 -2.62 7.43 -13.70
CA ILE A 418 -1.93 6.31 -14.36
C ILE A 418 -1.74 6.67 -15.83
N GLN A 419 -0.49 6.66 -16.29
CA GLN A 419 -0.09 6.94 -17.67
C GLN A 419 0.09 5.66 -18.48
N SER A 420 0.57 4.59 -17.86
CA SER A 420 0.77 3.28 -18.49
C SER A 420 0.83 2.18 -17.44
N ILE A 421 0.38 0.98 -17.82
CA ILE A 421 0.54 -0.27 -17.09
C ILE A 421 1.16 -1.24 -18.09
N THR A 422 2.39 -1.69 -17.87
CA THR A 422 3.14 -2.49 -18.84
C THR A 422 3.69 -3.76 -18.19
N PRO A 423 3.45 -4.96 -18.74
CA PRO A 423 4.07 -6.18 -18.21
C PRO A 423 5.60 -6.09 -18.33
N VAL A 424 6.31 -6.42 -17.25
CA VAL A 424 7.78 -6.46 -17.22
C VAL A 424 8.29 -7.90 -17.38
N GLY A 425 7.59 -8.86 -16.78
CA GLY A 425 7.96 -10.27 -16.77
C GLY A 425 7.92 -10.84 -15.34
N ILE A 426 8.49 -12.03 -15.18
CA ILE A 426 8.61 -12.69 -13.88
C ILE A 426 9.84 -12.12 -13.15
N ALA A 427 9.66 -11.64 -11.92
CA ALA A 427 10.73 -11.11 -11.08
C ALA A 427 10.51 -11.44 -9.61
N GLU A 428 11.58 -11.39 -8.80
CA GLU A 428 11.48 -11.60 -7.35
C GLU A 428 10.63 -10.51 -6.70
N THR A 429 9.71 -10.95 -5.85
CA THR A 429 8.76 -10.06 -5.19
C THR A 429 8.77 -10.21 -3.68
N TYR A 430 8.48 -9.11 -3.01
CA TYR A 430 8.48 -8.98 -1.57
C TYR A 430 7.23 -8.26 -1.12
N ASP A 431 6.92 -8.43 0.15
CA ASP A 431 5.93 -7.65 0.85
C ASP A 431 6.42 -7.35 2.27
N ILE A 432 5.88 -6.32 2.89
CA ILE A 432 6.23 -5.92 4.26
C ILE A 432 4.98 -5.75 5.09
N THR A 433 5.00 -6.21 6.33
CA THR A 433 3.92 -5.98 7.29
C THR A 433 4.21 -4.74 8.09
N VAL A 434 3.20 -3.88 8.23
CA VAL A 434 3.31 -2.59 8.90
C VAL A 434 2.27 -2.51 10.01
N ASP A 435 2.73 -2.13 11.19
CA ASP A 435 1.88 -1.86 12.36
C ASP A 435 1.00 -0.62 12.11
N GLY A 436 -0.27 -0.71 12.48
CA GLY A 436 -1.24 0.36 12.35
C GLY A 436 -1.95 0.40 10.98
N PRO A 437 -1.79 1.43 10.13
CA PRO A 437 -2.69 1.65 8.98
C PRO A 437 -2.57 0.65 7.82
N HIS A 438 -1.72 -0.39 7.94
CA HIS A 438 -1.60 -1.46 6.95
C HIS A 438 -1.31 -0.97 5.51
N ASN A 439 -0.62 0.16 5.39
CA ASN A 439 -0.18 0.67 4.10
C ASN A 439 1.15 1.41 4.25
N PHE A 440 1.79 1.73 3.13
CA PHE A 440 3.07 2.42 3.13
C PHE A 440 3.32 3.19 1.84
N VAL A 441 4.31 4.07 1.89
CA VAL A 441 4.74 4.86 0.74
C VAL A 441 5.86 4.12 -0.01
N ALA A 442 5.57 3.69 -1.24
CA ALA A 442 6.52 3.05 -2.15
C ALA A 442 6.65 3.87 -3.44
N GLU A 443 7.86 4.27 -3.83
CA GLU A 443 8.11 5.11 -5.02
C GLU A 443 7.25 6.41 -5.05
N GLY A 444 6.91 6.93 -3.87
CA GLY A 444 6.02 8.07 -3.67
C GLY A 444 4.53 7.80 -3.91
N LEU A 445 4.12 6.53 -4.05
CA LEU A 445 2.72 6.08 -4.14
C LEU A 445 2.29 5.45 -2.81
N ILE A 446 1.00 5.57 -2.47
CA ILE A 446 0.43 4.92 -1.28
C ILE A 446 -0.10 3.55 -1.71
N VAL A 447 0.49 2.50 -1.14
CA VAL A 447 0.20 1.10 -1.44
C VAL A 447 -0.04 0.31 -0.16
N HIS A 448 -0.83 -0.76 -0.22
CA HIS A 448 -1.20 -1.56 0.97
C HIS A 448 -0.20 -2.72 1.19
N ASN A 449 -0.02 -3.17 2.44
CA ASN A 449 0.63 -4.45 2.68
C ASN A 449 -0.34 -5.62 2.48
N SER A 450 0.15 -6.81 2.12
CA SER A 450 -0.69 -8.01 2.28
C SER A 450 -0.75 -8.34 3.77
N GLU A 451 -1.96 -8.40 4.30
CA GLU A 451 -2.26 -8.76 5.68
C GLU A 451 -1.54 -10.11 5.97
N SER A 452 -0.62 -10.14 6.94
CA SER A 452 0.34 -11.26 7.14
C SER A 452 -0.04 -12.21 8.27
N VAL A 453 -1.20 -12.01 8.91
CA VAL A 453 -1.76 -12.97 9.89
C VAL A 453 -2.11 -14.31 9.23
N TYR A 454 -2.29 -14.31 7.90
CA TYR A 454 -2.76 -15.42 7.07
C TYR A 454 -1.76 -16.54 6.84
N HIS A 455 -0.45 -16.26 6.91
CA HIS A 455 0.60 -17.24 6.57
C HIS A 455 0.88 -18.25 7.69
N ASN A 456 0.56 -17.94 8.95
CA ASN A 456 0.70 -18.89 10.05
C ASN A 456 -0.52 -19.81 10.16
N ILE A 457 -1.74 -19.25 10.07
CA ILE A 457 -2.99 -20.03 10.18
C ILE A 457 -3.09 -21.05 9.05
N ARG A 458 -2.76 -20.68 7.79
CA ARG A 458 -2.84 -21.64 6.66
C ARG A 458 -1.81 -22.76 6.79
N LYS A 459 -0.58 -22.46 7.21
CA LYS A 459 0.44 -23.50 7.46
C LYS A 459 0.07 -24.42 8.62
N ASP A 460 -0.55 -23.88 9.66
CA ASP A 460 -0.95 -24.68 10.82
C ASP A 460 -2.15 -25.58 10.51
N LEU A 461 -3.11 -25.10 9.71
CA LEU A 461 -4.19 -25.92 9.15
C LEU A 461 -3.66 -26.98 8.16
N GLU A 462 -2.74 -26.62 7.27
CA GLU A 462 -2.08 -27.55 6.34
C GLU A 462 -1.29 -28.64 7.09
N LYS A 463 -0.57 -28.29 8.17
CA LYS A 463 0.12 -29.26 9.03
C LYS A 463 -0.85 -30.23 9.70
N LEU A 464 -2.04 -29.76 10.05
CA LEU A 464 -3.12 -30.59 10.60
C LEU A 464 -3.86 -31.39 9.52
N GLY A 465 -3.58 -31.16 8.23
CA GLY A 465 -4.24 -31.80 7.10
C GLY A 465 -5.63 -31.25 6.79
N VAL A 466 -6.02 -30.12 7.37
CA VAL A 466 -7.32 -29.48 7.15
C VAL A 466 -7.34 -28.79 5.78
N ILE A 467 -8.38 -29.05 4.99
CA ILE A 467 -8.63 -28.36 3.73
C ILE A 467 -9.63 -27.25 3.99
N PHE A 468 -9.24 -25.99 3.78
CA PHE A 468 -10.14 -24.84 3.88
C PHE A 468 -9.89 -23.87 2.72
N MET A 469 -10.87 -23.74 1.84
CA MET A 469 -10.81 -22.90 0.62
C MET A 469 -12.21 -22.61 0.09
N ASP A 470 -12.33 -21.86 -1.00
CA ASP A 470 -13.61 -21.67 -1.68
C ASP A 470 -14.07 -22.93 -2.43
N THR A 471 -15.38 -23.11 -2.55
CA THR A 471 -15.98 -24.31 -3.16
C THR A 471 -15.61 -24.48 -4.63
N ASP A 472 -15.39 -23.39 -5.37
CA ASP A 472 -15.03 -23.43 -6.79
C ASP A 472 -13.60 -23.96 -7.00
N THR A 473 -12.67 -23.57 -6.12
CA THR A 473 -11.30 -24.10 -6.07
C THR A 473 -11.29 -25.54 -5.58
N ALA A 474 -12.06 -25.87 -4.54
CA ALA A 474 -12.15 -27.24 -4.05
C ALA A 474 -12.65 -28.22 -5.11
N LEU A 475 -13.61 -27.82 -5.94
CA LEU A 475 -14.08 -28.64 -7.07
C LEU A 475 -12.96 -28.96 -8.06
N LYS A 476 -12.00 -28.06 -8.26
CA LYS A 476 -10.88 -28.23 -9.20
C LYS A 476 -9.71 -28.99 -8.58
N GLU A 477 -9.37 -28.70 -7.33
CA GLU A 477 -8.16 -29.22 -6.66
C GLU A 477 -8.43 -30.51 -5.85
N HIS A 478 -9.66 -30.71 -5.39
CA HIS A 478 -10.11 -31.82 -4.55
C HIS A 478 -11.40 -32.45 -5.09
N GLU A 479 -11.48 -32.64 -6.41
CA GLU A 479 -12.67 -33.16 -7.11
C GLU A 479 -13.16 -34.48 -6.52
N ASP A 480 -12.23 -35.36 -6.14
CA ASP A 480 -12.51 -36.67 -5.55
C ASP A 480 -13.33 -36.58 -4.26
N ILE A 481 -12.96 -35.66 -3.36
CA ILE A 481 -13.67 -35.43 -2.11
C ILE A 481 -14.98 -34.68 -2.37
N VAL A 482 -14.95 -33.61 -3.17
CA VAL A 482 -16.15 -32.81 -3.46
C VAL A 482 -17.22 -33.68 -4.09
N LYS A 483 -16.88 -34.48 -5.10
CA LYS A 483 -17.82 -35.36 -5.82
C LYS A 483 -18.48 -36.41 -4.92
N GLN A 484 -17.81 -36.83 -3.85
CA GLN A 484 -18.36 -37.79 -2.90
C GLN A 484 -19.50 -37.18 -2.05
N TYR A 485 -19.43 -35.89 -1.75
CA TYR A 485 -20.30 -35.26 -0.75
C TYR A 485 -21.26 -34.21 -1.31
N PHE A 486 -20.92 -33.61 -2.45
CA PHE A 486 -21.68 -32.52 -3.06
C PHE A 486 -23.11 -32.95 -3.39
N GLY A 487 -24.12 -32.25 -2.83
CA GLY A 487 -25.53 -32.53 -3.07
C GLY A 487 -26.06 -33.81 -2.44
N THR A 488 -25.32 -34.43 -1.53
CA THR A 488 -25.78 -35.64 -0.82
C THR A 488 -26.75 -35.33 0.30
N VAL A 489 -26.68 -34.13 0.88
CA VAL A 489 -27.53 -33.70 1.98
C VAL A 489 -28.66 -32.80 1.47
N ILE A 490 -28.34 -31.91 0.54
CA ILE A 490 -29.30 -31.03 -0.16
C ILE A 490 -29.18 -31.31 -1.68
N PRO A 491 -29.93 -32.30 -2.20
CA PRO A 491 -29.89 -32.63 -3.62
C PRO A 491 -30.56 -31.55 -4.47
N ALA A 492 -30.25 -31.54 -5.77
CA ALA A 492 -30.79 -30.56 -6.71
C ALA A 492 -32.32 -30.56 -6.82
N ASN A 493 -32.99 -31.67 -6.45
CA ASN A 493 -34.44 -31.81 -6.46
C ASN A 493 -35.09 -31.58 -5.08
N ASP A 494 -34.35 -31.12 -4.07
CA ASP A 494 -34.86 -30.90 -2.72
C ASP A 494 -35.97 -29.83 -2.70
N ASN A 495 -35.68 -28.67 -3.27
CA ASN A 495 -36.62 -27.57 -3.41
C ASN A 495 -36.19 -26.63 -4.55
N LYS A 496 -37.05 -25.67 -4.92
CA LYS A 496 -36.80 -24.74 -6.03
C LYS A 496 -35.50 -23.92 -5.84
N LEU A 497 -35.15 -23.53 -4.61
CA LEU A 497 -33.95 -22.75 -4.31
C LEU A 497 -32.69 -23.62 -4.37
N ALA A 498 -32.77 -24.87 -3.88
CA ALA A 498 -31.69 -25.84 -4.03
C ALA A 498 -31.43 -26.19 -5.49
N ALA A 499 -32.47 -26.34 -6.31
CA ALA A 499 -32.36 -26.54 -7.75
C ALA A 499 -31.66 -25.35 -8.43
N LEU A 500 -32.10 -24.13 -8.09
CA LEU A 500 -31.53 -22.91 -8.62
C LEU A 500 -30.05 -22.77 -8.23
N ASN A 501 -29.74 -22.88 -6.94
CA ASN A 501 -28.38 -22.82 -6.43
C ASN A 501 -27.50 -23.90 -7.09
N THR A 502 -27.97 -25.14 -7.21
CA THR A 502 -27.20 -26.21 -7.88
C THR A 502 -26.93 -25.91 -9.36
N ALA A 503 -27.81 -25.18 -10.04
CA ALA A 503 -27.63 -24.85 -11.45
C ALA A 503 -26.66 -23.68 -11.69
N VAL A 504 -26.62 -22.71 -10.78
CA VAL A 504 -25.90 -21.43 -10.98
C VAL A 504 -25.04 -21.00 -9.79
N TRP A 505 -24.61 -21.92 -8.92
CA TRP A 505 -23.82 -21.55 -7.74
C TRP A 505 -22.56 -20.79 -8.16
N SER A 506 -22.14 -19.89 -7.28
CA SER A 506 -20.91 -19.13 -7.43
C SER A 506 -20.38 -18.80 -6.04
N GLY A 507 -19.17 -19.26 -5.72
CA GLY A 507 -18.57 -19.08 -4.40
C GLY A 507 -19.17 -19.98 -3.29
N GLY A 508 -18.87 -19.62 -2.05
CA GLY A 508 -19.11 -20.43 -0.85
C GLY A 508 -17.82 -21.03 -0.30
N SER A 509 -17.92 -21.82 0.77
CA SER A 509 -16.77 -22.40 1.45
C SER A 509 -16.74 -23.92 1.41
N PHE A 510 -15.56 -24.48 1.19
CA PHE A 510 -15.30 -25.91 1.35
C PHE A 510 -14.37 -26.13 2.54
N VAL A 511 -14.83 -26.96 3.49
CA VAL A 511 -14.06 -27.35 4.67
C VAL A 511 -14.04 -28.87 4.77
N TRP A 512 -12.86 -29.46 4.84
CA TRP A 512 -12.69 -30.87 5.18
C TRP A 512 -11.69 -31.01 6.34
N VAL A 513 -12.14 -31.65 7.41
CA VAL A 513 -11.36 -31.83 8.66
C VAL A 513 -11.04 -33.32 8.82
N PRO A 514 -9.75 -33.71 8.90
CA PRO A 514 -9.35 -35.12 9.00
C PRO A 514 -9.79 -35.80 10.31
N PRO A 515 -9.79 -37.15 10.35
CA PRO A 515 -10.16 -37.89 11.56
C PRO A 515 -9.34 -37.49 12.78
N GLY A 516 -10.01 -37.25 13.90
CA GLY A 516 -9.39 -36.93 15.19
C GLY A 516 -8.73 -35.54 15.30
N VAL A 517 -8.83 -34.70 14.26
CA VAL A 517 -8.24 -33.34 14.28
C VAL A 517 -9.19 -32.38 14.97
N GLU A 518 -8.69 -31.68 16.00
CA GLU A 518 -9.38 -30.55 16.63
C GLU A 518 -8.80 -29.24 16.10
N VAL A 519 -9.64 -28.48 15.39
CA VAL A 519 -9.31 -27.11 14.96
C VAL A 519 -9.63 -26.17 16.12
N THR A 520 -8.59 -25.75 16.85
CA THR A 520 -8.72 -24.94 18.07
C THR A 520 -9.12 -23.48 17.82
N MET A 521 -8.96 -23.01 16.59
CA MET A 521 -9.35 -21.66 16.16
C MET A 521 -10.56 -21.73 15.22
N PRO A 522 -11.52 -20.79 15.33
CA PRO A 522 -12.65 -20.77 14.42
C PRO A 522 -12.20 -20.47 12.98
N LEU A 523 -12.68 -21.26 12.02
CA LEU A 523 -12.56 -21.00 10.59
C LEU A 523 -13.61 -19.96 10.19
N GLN A 524 -13.25 -19.00 9.33
CA GLN A 524 -14.12 -17.86 9.05
C GLN A 524 -14.20 -17.51 7.58
N ALA A 525 -15.41 -17.24 7.09
CA ALA A 525 -15.67 -16.73 5.75
C ALA A 525 -16.59 -15.50 5.79
N TYR A 526 -16.31 -14.52 4.92
CA TYR A 526 -17.09 -13.28 4.82
C TYR A 526 -17.61 -13.05 3.41
N PHE A 527 -18.93 -12.87 3.29
CA PHE A 527 -19.61 -12.74 2.00
C PHE A 527 -20.34 -11.39 1.90
N ARG A 528 -20.13 -10.67 0.79
CA ARG A 528 -20.70 -9.33 0.53
C ARG A 528 -21.27 -9.22 -0.88
N ILE A 529 -22.48 -8.66 -0.99
CA ILE A 529 -23.12 -8.37 -2.29
C ILE A 529 -22.57 -7.05 -2.85
N ASN A 530 -22.03 -7.06 -4.07
CA ASN A 530 -21.38 -5.89 -4.68
C ASN A 530 -22.08 -5.31 -5.93
N SER A 531 -23.23 -5.83 -6.33
CA SER A 531 -23.92 -5.45 -7.57
C SER A 531 -25.43 -5.35 -7.42
N GLU A 532 -26.01 -4.28 -7.96
CA GLU A 532 -27.46 -4.09 -8.06
C GLU A 532 -28.07 -5.17 -8.99
N ASN A 533 -29.26 -5.70 -8.64
CA ASN A 533 -29.99 -6.77 -9.37
C ASN A 533 -29.26 -8.14 -9.49
N ALA A 534 -28.23 -8.38 -8.68
CA ALA A 534 -27.49 -9.63 -8.64
C ALA A 534 -28.14 -10.69 -7.74
N GLY A 535 -28.19 -11.94 -8.21
CA GLY A 535 -28.43 -13.10 -7.33
C GLY A 535 -27.11 -13.61 -6.74
N GLN A 536 -27.08 -13.88 -5.43
CA GLN A 536 -25.95 -14.55 -4.76
C GLN A 536 -26.33 -15.99 -4.44
N PHE A 537 -25.62 -16.95 -5.02
CA PHE A 537 -25.93 -18.39 -4.93
C PHE A 537 -24.77 -19.17 -4.33
N GLU A 538 -24.47 -18.92 -3.06
CA GLU A 538 -23.34 -19.55 -2.39
C GLU A 538 -23.62 -21.00 -2.02
N ARG A 539 -22.58 -21.85 -2.11
CA ARG A 539 -22.67 -23.22 -1.66
C ARG A 539 -21.55 -23.58 -0.71
N THR A 540 -21.89 -23.74 0.56
CA THR A 540 -20.96 -24.13 1.62
C THR A 540 -21.08 -25.63 1.89
N LEU A 541 -19.96 -26.32 1.88
CA LEU A 541 -19.85 -27.76 2.11
C LEU A 541 -18.79 -28.03 3.20
N ILE A 542 -19.23 -28.56 4.34
CA ILE A 542 -18.36 -28.86 5.49
C ILE A 542 -18.42 -30.36 5.80
N ILE A 543 -17.26 -31.00 5.84
CA ILE A 543 -17.10 -32.42 6.19
C ILE A 543 -16.19 -32.52 7.41
N ALA A 544 -16.73 -33.03 8.50
CA ALA A 544 -15.99 -33.35 9.71
C ALA A 544 -15.86 -34.87 9.83
N GLU A 545 -14.66 -35.40 9.58
CA GLU A 545 -14.36 -36.83 9.66
C GLU A 545 -14.40 -37.37 11.11
N PRO A 546 -14.39 -38.70 11.35
CA PRO A 546 -14.63 -39.25 12.68
C PRO A 546 -13.76 -38.65 13.79
N GLY A 547 -14.39 -38.24 14.89
CA GLY A 547 -13.72 -37.63 16.05
C GLY A 547 -13.11 -36.24 15.81
N SER A 548 -13.34 -35.61 14.66
CA SER A 548 -12.83 -34.26 14.38
C SER A 548 -13.69 -33.17 15.01
N LYS A 549 -13.12 -31.97 15.18
CA LYS A 549 -13.84 -30.83 15.74
C LYS A 549 -13.51 -29.54 15.01
N VAL A 550 -14.54 -28.78 14.66
CA VAL A 550 -14.40 -27.50 13.96
C VAL A 550 -15.50 -26.52 14.34
N HIS A 551 -15.08 -25.26 14.50
CA HIS A 551 -16.00 -24.13 14.60
C HIS A 551 -15.85 -23.30 13.33
N TYR A 552 -16.92 -23.15 12.58
CA TYR A 552 -16.99 -22.33 11.38
C TYR A 552 -17.90 -21.12 11.63
N VAL A 553 -17.46 -19.92 11.26
CA VAL A 553 -18.18 -18.67 11.42
C VAL A 553 -18.35 -18.00 10.05
N GLU A 554 -19.56 -17.56 9.75
CA GLU A 554 -19.90 -16.89 8.50
C GLU A 554 -20.55 -15.53 8.75
N GLY A 555 -19.95 -14.49 8.18
CA GLY A 555 -20.45 -13.12 8.24
C GLY A 555 -21.05 -12.69 6.89
N CYS A 556 -22.32 -12.28 6.90
CA CYS A 556 -23.04 -11.82 5.69
C CYS A 556 -23.50 -10.36 5.84
N THR A 557 -23.07 -9.46 4.95
CA THR A 557 -23.57 -8.07 4.90
C THR A 557 -23.85 -7.56 3.48
N ALA A 558 -24.84 -6.67 3.34
CA ALA A 558 -25.11 -5.95 2.09
C ALA A 558 -25.08 -4.42 2.29
N PRO A 559 -24.48 -3.65 1.35
CA PRO A 559 -24.71 -2.21 1.25
C PRO A 559 -26.19 -1.89 0.98
N VAL A 560 -26.66 -0.71 1.40
CA VAL A 560 -28.02 -0.23 1.09
C VAL A 560 -28.12 0.08 -0.41
N PHE A 561 -28.81 -0.79 -1.16
CA PHE A 561 -29.16 -0.56 -2.58
C PHE A 561 -30.64 -0.15 -2.71
N THR A 562 -30.99 0.47 -3.84
CA THR A 562 -32.37 0.92 -4.11
C THR A 562 -33.26 -0.16 -4.74
N THR A 563 -32.69 -1.27 -5.23
CA THR A 563 -33.42 -2.35 -5.91
C THR A 563 -33.42 -3.65 -5.09
N ASN A 564 -34.39 -4.52 -5.29
CA ASN A 564 -34.46 -5.80 -4.56
C ASN A 564 -33.31 -6.73 -4.98
N THR A 565 -32.71 -7.44 -4.02
CA THR A 565 -31.59 -8.36 -4.28
C THR A 565 -31.93 -9.75 -3.72
N LEU A 566 -31.55 -10.82 -4.42
CA LEU A 566 -31.78 -12.20 -3.98
C LEU A 566 -30.48 -12.83 -3.47
N HIS A 567 -30.48 -13.27 -2.21
CA HIS A 567 -29.48 -14.16 -1.65
C HIS A 567 -30.12 -15.54 -1.45
N SER A 568 -29.58 -16.56 -2.14
CA SER A 568 -30.05 -17.94 -2.01
C SER A 568 -28.90 -18.91 -1.84
N ALA A 569 -28.49 -19.11 -0.59
CA ALA A 569 -27.39 -20.00 -0.23
C ALA A 569 -27.86 -21.43 0.12
N VAL A 570 -26.95 -22.37 -0.10
CA VAL A 570 -27.07 -23.78 0.30
C VAL A 570 -25.91 -24.12 1.23
N VAL A 571 -26.22 -24.67 2.41
CA VAL A 571 -25.21 -25.10 3.39
C VAL A 571 -25.41 -26.58 3.70
N GLU A 572 -24.42 -27.40 3.33
CA GLU A 572 -24.39 -28.84 3.57
C GLU A 572 -23.30 -29.17 4.59
N ILE A 573 -23.68 -29.84 5.68
CA ILE A 573 -22.73 -30.25 6.73
C ILE A 573 -22.85 -31.76 6.98
N ILE A 574 -21.72 -32.45 6.94
CA ILE A 574 -21.62 -33.88 7.26
C ILE A 574 -20.77 -34.04 8.51
N VAL A 575 -21.39 -34.48 9.60
CA VAL A 575 -20.74 -34.74 10.88
C VAL A 575 -20.65 -36.25 11.07
N LYS A 576 -19.43 -36.80 10.92
CA LYS A 576 -19.17 -38.24 11.07
C LYS A 576 -19.14 -38.68 12.54
N GLU A 577 -18.93 -39.96 12.77
CA GLU A 577 -18.95 -40.57 14.10
C GLU A 577 -18.06 -39.82 15.11
N GLY A 578 -18.65 -39.37 16.22
CA GLY A 578 -17.94 -38.65 17.28
C GLY A 578 -17.41 -37.26 16.92
N ALA A 579 -17.71 -36.72 15.74
CA ALA A 579 -17.25 -35.39 15.33
C ALA A 579 -18.13 -34.26 15.92
N ASP A 580 -17.57 -33.06 16.07
CA ASP A 580 -18.25 -31.89 16.64
C ASP A 580 -18.11 -30.67 15.72
N VAL A 581 -19.25 -30.20 15.18
CA VAL A 581 -19.30 -29.04 14.29
C VAL A 581 -20.16 -27.96 14.90
N ARG A 582 -19.58 -26.76 15.05
CA ARG A 582 -20.32 -25.54 15.36
C ARG A 582 -20.30 -24.63 14.14
N TYR A 583 -21.48 -24.23 13.68
CA TYR A 583 -21.63 -23.28 12.59
C TYR A 583 -22.34 -22.04 13.12
N THR A 584 -21.66 -20.89 13.07
CA THR A 584 -22.18 -19.61 13.55
C THR A 584 -22.41 -18.68 12.37
N THR A 585 -23.63 -18.20 12.14
CA THR A 585 -23.88 -17.10 11.19
C THR A 585 -24.33 -15.83 11.86
N ILE A 586 -23.74 -14.72 11.43
CA ILE A 586 -24.21 -13.38 11.79
C ILE A 586 -24.54 -12.64 10.52
N GLN A 587 -25.83 -12.44 10.33
CA GLN A 587 -26.38 -11.79 9.16
C GLN A 587 -26.84 -10.39 9.50
N ASN A 588 -26.53 -9.46 8.60
CA ASN A 588 -27.01 -8.10 8.66
C ASN A 588 -27.21 -7.55 7.24
N TRP A 589 -28.37 -7.87 6.65
CA TRP A 589 -28.72 -7.48 5.29
C TRP A 589 -29.39 -6.10 5.24
N SER A 590 -29.25 -5.40 4.12
CA SER A 590 -30.07 -4.20 3.87
C SER A 590 -31.55 -4.58 3.69
N HIS A 591 -32.46 -3.63 3.92
CA HIS A 591 -33.93 -3.86 3.95
C HIS A 591 -34.55 -4.21 2.58
N ASN A 592 -33.74 -4.31 1.54
CA ASN A 592 -34.11 -4.64 0.16
C ASN A 592 -33.68 -6.07 -0.25
N VAL A 593 -33.07 -6.85 0.66
CA VAL A 593 -32.61 -8.21 0.37
C VAL A 593 -33.71 -9.25 0.64
N TYR A 594 -33.87 -10.21 -0.26
CA TYR A 594 -34.56 -11.47 -0.02
C TYR A 594 -33.51 -12.52 0.32
N ASN A 595 -33.56 -13.04 1.53
CA ASN A 595 -32.56 -13.96 2.07
C ASN A 595 -33.16 -15.35 2.26
N LEU A 596 -32.97 -16.22 1.27
CA LEU A 596 -33.65 -17.50 1.15
C LEU A 596 -32.64 -18.67 1.21
N VAL A 597 -32.35 -19.17 2.42
CA VAL A 597 -31.23 -20.09 2.66
C VAL A 597 -31.72 -21.49 3.01
N THR A 598 -31.17 -22.51 2.34
CA THR A 598 -31.39 -23.92 2.70
C THR A 598 -30.15 -24.44 3.45
N LYS A 599 -30.30 -24.79 4.74
CA LYS A 599 -29.18 -25.31 5.55
C LYS A 599 -29.53 -26.68 6.11
N ARG A 600 -28.64 -27.66 6.00
CA ARG A 600 -28.89 -29.00 6.52
C ARG A 600 -27.62 -29.72 6.90
N ALA A 601 -27.68 -30.38 8.05
CA ALA A 601 -26.62 -31.23 8.57
C ALA A 601 -27.09 -32.69 8.66
N VAL A 602 -26.18 -33.64 8.39
CA VAL A 602 -26.34 -35.05 8.75
C VAL A 602 -25.35 -35.37 9.86
N VAL A 603 -25.84 -35.92 10.97
CA VAL A 603 -25.04 -36.25 12.16
C VAL A 603 -25.09 -37.74 12.40
N GLN A 604 -23.92 -38.37 12.42
CA GLN A 604 -23.74 -39.79 12.67
C GLN A 604 -23.58 -40.08 14.18
N LYS A 605 -23.33 -41.35 14.52
CA LYS A 605 -23.25 -41.85 15.90
C LYS A 605 -22.33 -40.98 16.77
N GLY A 606 -22.83 -40.53 17.92
CA GLY A 606 -22.08 -39.71 18.87
C GLY A 606 -21.60 -38.34 18.38
N GLY A 607 -21.95 -37.93 17.16
CA GLY A 607 -21.59 -36.62 16.62
C GLY A 607 -22.45 -35.48 17.17
N ARG A 608 -21.96 -34.25 17.05
CA ARG A 608 -22.62 -33.03 17.50
C ARG A 608 -22.65 -31.97 16.40
N MET A 609 -23.82 -31.38 16.20
CA MET A 609 -24.01 -30.21 15.33
C MET A 609 -24.65 -29.07 16.10
N SER A 610 -24.06 -27.88 16.05
CA SER A 610 -24.63 -26.66 16.64
C SER A 610 -24.81 -25.58 15.58
N TRP A 611 -26.05 -25.19 15.30
CA TRP A 611 -26.38 -24.00 14.51
C TRP A 611 -26.53 -22.80 15.44
N ILE A 612 -25.75 -21.74 15.24
CA ILE A 612 -25.85 -20.49 16.01
C ILE A 612 -26.09 -19.35 15.04
N ASP A 613 -27.33 -18.89 14.93
CA ASP A 613 -27.75 -17.92 13.91
C ASP A 613 -28.20 -16.59 14.56
N ALA A 614 -27.69 -15.47 14.06
CA ALA A 614 -28.15 -14.12 14.38
C ALA A 614 -28.66 -13.44 13.10
N ASN A 615 -29.96 -13.19 13.03
CA ASN A 615 -30.68 -12.71 11.85
C ASN A 615 -31.07 -11.24 12.04
N LEU A 616 -30.35 -10.33 11.37
CA LEU A 616 -30.60 -8.90 11.39
C LEU A 616 -30.83 -8.39 9.96
N GLY A 617 -31.68 -7.37 9.80
CA GLY A 617 -31.92 -6.74 8.52
C GLY A 617 -32.72 -7.61 7.54
N SER A 618 -32.57 -7.44 6.22
CA SER A 618 -33.33 -8.13 5.15
C SER A 618 -34.78 -7.65 5.00
N LYS A 619 -35.33 -7.69 3.79
CA LYS A 619 -36.78 -7.48 3.55
C LYS A 619 -37.56 -8.71 3.99
N VAL A 620 -37.14 -9.86 3.48
CA VAL A 620 -37.72 -11.17 3.79
C VAL A 620 -36.58 -12.14 4.02
N THR A 621 -36.52 -12.74 5.20
CA THR A 621 -35.66 -13.88 5.50
C THR A 621 -36.52 -15.13 5.56
N MET A 622 -36.09 -16.19 4.88
CA MET A 622 -36.65 -17.52 4.97
C MET A 622 -35.50 -18.53 5.03
N LYS A 623 -35.28 -19.11 6.21
CA LYS A 623 -34.24 -20.11 6.44
C LYS A 623 -34.85 -21.38 6.99
N TYR A 624 -34.28 -22.52 6.61
CA TYR A 624 -34.70 -23.82 7.14
C TYR A 624 -33.48 -24.62 7.61
N PRO A 625 -32.86 -24.28 8.76
CA PRO A 625 -31.84 -25.12 9.36
C PRO A 625 -32.46 -26.46 9.79
N SER A 626 -31.78 -27.56 9.46
CA SER A 626 -32.22 -28.90 9.84
C SER A 626 -31.04 -29.78 10.21
N VAL A 627 -31.26 -30.72 11.13
CA VAL A 627 -30.26 -31.70 11.57
C VAL A 627 -30.87 -33.09 11.47
N TYR A 628 -30.30 -33.94 10.62
CA TYR A 628 -30.67 -35.35 10.51
C TYR A 628 -29.81 -36.18 11.46
N LEU A 629 -30.44 -36.68 12.52
CA LEU A 629 -29.80 -37.53 13.52
C LEU A 629 -29.88 -38.99 13.05
N THR A 630 -28.79 -39.49 12.48
CA THR A 630 -28.75 -40.79 11.77
C THR A 630 -28.05 -41.90 12.54
N GLY A 631 -27.52 -41.61 13.74
CA GLY A 631 -26.83 -42.59 14.58
C GLY A 631 -27.15 -42.44 16.06
N GLU A 632 -26.86 -43.48 16.83
CA GLU A 632 -27.05 -43.51 18.28
C GLU A 632 -26.24 -42.38 18.95
N GLY A 633 -26.89 -41.63 19.84
CA GLY A 633 -26.23 -40.52 20.55
C GLY A 633 -25.88 -39.31 19.67
N ALA A 634 -26.31 -39.27 18.41
CA ALA A 634 -26.22 -38.07 17.58
C ALA A 634 -27.02 -36.92 18.21
N HIS A 635 -26.45 -35.71 18.21
CA HIS A 635 -27.05 -34.54 18.83
C HIS A 635 -27.03 -33.33 17.90
N GLY A 636 -28.12 -32.58 17.88
CA GLY A 636 -28.29 -31.35 17.12
C GLY A 636 -28.85 -30.24 18.01
N GLU A 637 -28.24 -29.07 17.94
CA GLU A 637 -28.69 -27.85 18.63
C GLU A 637 -28.89 -26.74 17.59
N VAL A 638 -29.98 -25.99 17.74
CA VAL A 638 -30.28 -24.80 16.92
C VAL A 638 -30.58 -23.65 17.87
N LEU A 639 -29.68 -22.67 17.89
CA LEU A 639 -29.86 -21.41 18.60
C LEU A 639 -29.99 -20.30 17.56
N SER A 640 -31.16 -19.69 17.46
CA SER A 640 -31.42 -18.62 16.49
C SER A 640 -32.00 -17.38 17.19
N VAL A 641 -31.42 -16.23 16.90
CA VAL A 641 -31.89 -14.92 17.33
C VAL A 641 -32.30 -14.15 16.08
N ALA A 642 -33.50 -13.57 16.08
CA ALA A 642 -33.99 -12.75 14.97
C ALA A 642 -34.48 -11.39 15.48
N PHE A 643 -34.13 -10.33 14.76
CA PHE A 643 -34.61 -8.97 15.03
C PHE A 643 -35.15 -8.34 13.75
N ALA A 644 -36.42 -7.95 13.79
CA ALA A 644 -37.14 -7.34 12.67
C ALA A 644 -37.54 -5.90 13.01
N GLY A 645 -37.34 -4.98 12.06
CA GLY A 645 -37.91 -3.63 12.07
C GLY A 645 -39.17 -3.52 11.22
N ASP A 646 -39.60 -2.27 10.97
CA ASP A 646 -40.77 -2.00 10.12
C ASP A 646 -40.60 -2.59 8.71
N ASP A 647 -41.68 -3.19 8.19
CA ASP A 647 -41.75 -3.82 6.87
C ASP A 647 -40.76 -4.99 6.60
N GLN A 648 -40.24 -5.61 7.66
CA GLN A 648 -39.38 -6.81 7.55
C GLN A 648 -40.11 -8.09 7.99
N HIS A 649 -39.91 -9.17 7.23
CA HIS A 649 -40.40 -10.51 7.57
C HIS A 649 -39.22 -11.43 7.87
N GLN A 650 -39.16 -11.99 9.09
CA GLN A 650 -38.11 -12.94 9.48
C GLN A 650 -38.71 -14.31 9.78
N ASP A 651 -38.47 -15.27 8.89
CA ASP A 651 -38.67 -16.70 9.13
C ASP A 651 -37.28 -17.35 9.26
N ALA A 652 -36.81 -17.46 10.51
CA ALA A 652 -35.46 -17.93 10.83
C ALA A 652 -35.36 -19.46 11.03
N GLY A 653 -36.48 -20.18 10.89
CA GLY A 653 -36.57 -21.65 10.84
C GLY A 653 -36.02 -22.43 12.04
N ALA A 654 -35.93 -21.81 13.21
CA ALA A 654 -35.52 -22.47 14.46
C ALA A 654 -36.71 -22.95 15.28
#